data_AF-A0A8H5DWW4-F1
#
_entry.id   AF-A0A8H5DWW4-F1
#
_cell.length_a   1.000
_cell.length_b   1.000
_cell.length_c   1.000
_cell.angle_alpha   90.00
_cell.angle_beta   90.00
_cell.angle_gamma   90.00
#
_symmetry.space_group_name_H-M   'P 1'
#
loop_
_entity.id
_entity.type
_entity.pdbx_description
1 polymer ?
#
loop_
_entity_poly.entity_id
_entity_poly.type
_entity_poly.pdbx_seq_one_letter_code
_entity_poly.pdbx_strand_id
1 'polypeptide(L)'
;METLDVAVVGAGWAGLAAAKTRHQLHPEESLAVFDSAATLGGTWAKHRLYTGLKTNNMLGTYQYPDFPMDTETYGVKPGQHIPGQIVHRYLEKYARHFDIYDKIRFEHKVETAEHQENGGWVLTVRDIKVGGIIKIKTRRLVLATGLTSEPFLPTFQGQEDFGVPIFHAKDLRNHEDTYETAKSVTVFGGTKSAWDMVYLYATKGIRVNWVIRESGHGPAWNAPPYVTPLNKWLEKLAHIRMLTWFSPCSWGAADGYVKTRNFYHGTFIGRAIVDKFWSILGNDVITLNKYDSHPETVKLKPWSNAMFVATSIGILNYEKDFFEVVKEGLVKIHIADIERLSEQTVHLSEGTALHTDVLCCATGWKHVPPIRFLPEGITEDIGMPHTPSPNSFPYETLLDQVDKEIFNKFPRLKDQPIQKVQNSKYHTLLEDKGLSSNDDITPSTELTPYTLYHFIIPPSSQYLKTRDIAFVGMIVNFSNPIVSHVQSLWMNAFFDDMIPSLPRNPSTDFVSRFQHEAVLHSRFGKWRYPGGFGHSFPDFVFDAVPYLDLLLKDLGLPIYRKNGVFAEMTDPYGPEDYTTVVDEWKAKQLEPEAPCLGLSKEQHDALISKRNWLTSHTVPIPRDAFRTFISSPKGYHTLDATFVFAQSEAGTAVCISPDGILLTCAHCVAEEPSELTANTSHVLLSPTGKVVTAKVVAWDPIRDIALLQIDKAELLHRPFPFARIAISPPKFNTKLLCIGHPGSEDLEAEPSGVKTEYDTLVLTEGTFRGLDKNQDPQDNSDIGALKHSCWTYWGHSGAGLFDRKTGALVGVHSSWDDKTCMRRGVPLEAVVAFVEEVEASQREDLTEEWRWYVRWEPEPTAMPRA
;
A
#
# COMPACT_ATOMS: atom_id res chain seq x y z
N MET A 1 -2.51 -25.19 9.15
CA MET A 1 -2.96 -23.92 8.56
C MET A 1 -1.73 -23.24 8.01
N GLU A 2 -1.70 -22.95 6.71
CA GLU A 2 -0.58 -22.23 6.11
C GLU A 2 -0.47 -20.82 6.70
N THR A 3 0.75 -20.30 6.85
CA THR A 3 1.02 -18.94 7.32
C THR A 3 1.83 -18.19 6.28
N LEU A 4 1.41 -16.97 5.96
CA LEU A 4 2.07 -16.04 5.05
C LEU A 4 2.45 -14.76 5.80
N ASP A 5 3.49 -14.08 5.33
CA ASP A 5 3.80 -12.72 5.79
C ASP A 5 2.85 -11.71 5.14
N VAL A 6 2.52 -11.93 3.86
CA VAL A 6 1.62 -11.05 3.10
C VAL A 6 0.67 -11.86 2.22
N ALA A 7 -0.62 -11.54 2.31
CA ALA A 7 -1.64 -12.00 1.38
C ALA A 7 -2.22 -10.81 0.61
N VAL A 8 -2.18 -10.88 -0.72
CA VAL A 8 -2.81 -9.91 -1.61
C VAL A 8 -4.08 -10.53 -2.20
N VAL A 9 -5.20 -9.80 -2.19
CA VAL A 9 -6.46 -10.28 -2.75
C VAL A 9 -6.76 -9.51 -4.04
N GLY A 10 -6.65 -10.20 -5.17
CA GLY A 10 -6.81 -9.67 -6.53
C GLY A 10 -5.47 -9.63 -7.28
N ALA A 11 -5.44 -10.21 -8.48
CA ALA A 11 -4.31 -10.23 -9.42
C ALA A 11 -4.53 -9.29 -10.61
N GLY A 12 -5.17 -8.14 -10.36
CA GLY A 12 -5.28 -7.02 -11.31
C GLY A 12 -4.09 -6.05 -11.23
N TRP A 13 -4.21 -4.89 -11.88
CA TRP A 13 -3.15 -3.85 -11.91
C TRP A 13 -2.60 -3.49 -10.52
N ALA A 14 -3.47 -3.22 -9.56
CA ALA A 14 -3.04 -2.82 -8.23
C ALA A 14 -2.42 -3.97 -7.43
N GLY A 15 -2.99 -5.18 -7.52
CA GLY A 15 -2.49 -6.34 -6.79
C GLY A 15 -1.16 -6.84 -7.30
N LEU A 16 -0.94 -6.81 -8.62
CA LEU A 16 0.36 -7.12 -9.22
C LEU A 16 1.43 -6.11 -8.79
N ALA A 17 1.11 -4.82 -8.77
CA ALA A 17 2.04 -3.78 -8.29
C ALA A 17 2.36 -3.95 -6.79
N ALA A 18 1.35 -4.25 -5.96
CA ALA A 18 1.54 -4.45 -4.53
C ALA A 18 2.40 -5.67 -4.22
N ALA A 19 2.11 -6.80 -4.87
CA ALA A 19 2.87 -8.03 -4.74
C ALA A 19 4.31 -7.85 -5.22
N LYS A 20 4.50 -7.24 -6.39
CA LYS A 20 5.81 -6.93 -6.97
C LYS A 20 6.62 -6.03 -6.04
N THR A 21 6.07 -4.89 -5.63
CA THR A 21 6.82 -3.95 -4.79
C THR A 21 7.15 -4.56 -3.44
N ARG A 22 6.24 -5.35 -2.84
CA ARG A 22 6.56 -6.09 -1.62
C ARG A 22 7.71 -7.08 -1.82
N HIS A 23 7.64 -7.91 -2.86
CA HIS A 23 8.66 -8.90 -3.15
C HIS A 23 10.02 -8.27 -3.46
N GLN A 24 10.04 -7.11 -4.14
CA GLN A 24 11.26 -6.37 -4.45
C GLN A 24 11.90 -5.73 -3.20
N LEU A 25 11.10 -5.38 -2.20
CA LEU A 25 11.57 -4.78 -0.94
C LEU A 25 11.94 -5.85 0.11
N HIS A 26 11.19 -6.96 0.14
CA HIS A 26 11.29 -8.04 1.14
C HIS A 26 11.27 -9.41 0.43
N PRO A 27 12.31 -9.78 -0.32
CA PRO A 27 12.36 -11.01 -1.10
C PRO A 27 12.27 -12.29 -0.24
N GLU A 28 12.62 -12.21 1.03
CA GLU A 28 12.57 -13.28 2.02
C GLU A 28 11.17 -13.58 2.57
N GLU A 29 10.23 -12.66 2.42
CA GLU A 29 8.87 -12.83 2.95
C GLU A 29 8.03 -13.81 2.12
N SER A 30 7.24 -14.61 2.84
CA SER A 30 6.23 -15.48 2.23
C SER A 30 5.03 -14.66 1.74
N LEU A 31 4.81 -14.68 0.43
CA LEU A 31 3.78 -13.88 -0.23
C LEU A 31 2.94 -14.74 -1.18
N ALA A 32 1.62 -14.58 -1.11
CA ALA A 32 0.70 -15.13 -2.11
C ALA A 32 -0.33 -14.08 -2.56
N VAL A 33 -0.74 -14.18 -3.82
CA VAL A 33 -1.83 -13.41 -4.41
C VAL A 33 -3.01 -14.34 -4.67
N PHE A 34 -4.18 -14.07 -4.12
CA PHE A 34 -5.39 -14.86 -4.33
C PHE A 34 -6.29 -14.17 -5.35
N ASP A 35 -6.72 -14.88 -6.39
CA ASP A 35 -7.69 -14.37 -7.37
C ASP A 35 -8.72 -15.45 -7.70
N SER A 36 -9.98 -15.06 -7.80
CA SER A 36 -11.08 -15.97 -8.18
C SER A 36 -11.08 -16.30 -9.68
N ALA A 37 -10.43 -15.48 -10.51
CA ALA A 37 -10.28 -15.74 -11.93
C ALA A 37 -9.25 -16.84 -12.23
N ALA A 38 -9.44 -17.51 -13.36
CA ALA A 38 -8.49 -18.49 -13.90
C ALA A 38 -7.22 -17.86 -14.51
N THR A 39 -7.18 -16.54 -14.68
CA THR A 39 -6.03 -15.80 -15.24
C THR A 39 -5.91 -14.43 -14.60
N LEU A 40 -4.69 -13.92 -14.49
CA LEU A 40 -4.42 -12.55 -14.01
C LEU A 40 -5.01 -11.48 -14.92
N GLY A 41 -5.01 -10.24 -14.42
CA GLY A 41 -5.33 -9.04 -15.19
C GLY A 41 -6.58 -8.31 -14.71
N GLY A 42 -7.36 -8.88 -13.79
CA GLY A 42 -8.59 -8.28 -13.29
C GLY A 42 -9.60 -8.03 -14.41
N THR A 43 -9.87 -6.77 -14.73
CA THR A 43 -10.70 -6.39 -15.91
C THR A 43 -10.11 -6.85 -17.24
N TRP A 44 -8.79 -7.07 -17.28
CA TRP A 44 -8.06 -7.57 -18.43
C TRP A 44 -7.82 -9.09 -18.38
N ALA A 45 -8.50 -9.81 -17.49
CA ALA A 45 -8.43 -11.26 -17.45
C ALA A 45 -8.92 -11.87 -18.78
N LYS A 46 -8.26 -12.94 -19.24
CA LYS A 46 -8.46 -13.49 -20.59
C LYS A 46 -9.93 -13.76 -20.89
N HIS A 47 -10.69 -14.32 -19.96
CA HIS A 47 -12.10 -14.66 -20.13
C HIS A 47 -13.06 -13.45 -20.19
N ARG A 48 -12.60 -12.22 -19.89
CA ARG A 48 -13.41 -10.98 -19.97
C ARG A 48 -13.19 -10.16 -21.24
N LEU A 49 -12.18 -10.51 -22.03
CA LEU A 49 -11.77 -9.73 -23.20
C LEU A 49 -12.65 -10.07 -24.42
N TYR A 50 -13.70 -9.30 -24.66
CA TYR A 50 -14.55 -9.41 -25.84
C TYR A 50 -13.87 -8.83 -27.10
N THR A 51 -14.35 -9.25 -28.27
CA THR A 51 -13.85 -8.80 -29.57
C THR A 51 -13.85 -7.28 -29.71
N GLY A 52 -12.69 -6.71 -30.07
CA GLY A 52 -12.53 -5.26 -30.30
C GLY A 52 -12.24 -4.42 -29.05
N LEU A 53 -12.24 -5.01 -27.85
CA LEU A 53 -11.91 -4.28 -26.61
C LEU A 53 -10.49 -3.68 -26.67
N LYS A 54 -10.41 -2.36 -26.47
CA LYS A 54 -9.17 -1.56 -26.42
C LYS A 54 -9.17 -0.66 -25.18
N THR A 55 -7.99 -0.27 -24.72
CA THR A 55 -7.83 0.75 -23.69
C THR A 55 -8.38 2.10 -24.18
N ASN A 56 -8.94 2.90 -23.26
CA ASN A 56 -9.16 4.32 -23.54
C ASN A 56 -7.83 5.05 -23.73
N ASN A 57 -6.78 4.61 -23.03
CA ASN A 57 -5.43 5.13 -23.17
C ASN A 57 -4.76 4.72 -24.48
N MET A 58 -3.78 5.50 -24.95
CA MET A 58 -2.87 5.08 -26.03
C MET A 58 -1.51 4.63 -25.51
N LEU A 59 -0.72 3.97 -26.35
CA LEU A 59 0.62 3.49 -26.01
C LEU A 59 1.50 4.61 -25.42
N GLY A 60 2.13 4.32 -24.29
CA GLY A 60 3.01 5.23 -23.55
C GLY A 60 2.38 5.84 -22.29
N THR A 61 1.06 5.80 -22.12
CA THR A 61 0.38 6.30 -20.89
C THR A 61 -0.21 5.19 -20.02
N TYR A 62 -0.27 3.95 -20.51
CA TYR A 62 -0.90 2.81 -19.82
C TYR A 62 0.06 1.62 -19.64
N GLN A 63 1.12 1.87 -18.86
CA GLN A 63 2.17 0.92 -18.51
C GLN A 63 2.68 1.19 -17.09
N TYR A 64 3.30 0.20 -16.47
CA TYR A 64 3.98 0.42 -15.19
C TYR A 64 5.23 1.26 -15.42
N PRO A 65 5.54 2.21 -14.52
CA PRO A 65 6.72 3.07 -14.66
C PRO A 65 8.01 2.30 -14.92
N ASP A 66 8.21 1.19 -14.22
CA ASP A 66 9.44 0.39 -14.22
C ASP A 66 9.40 -0.82 -15.16
N PHE A 67 8.35 -0.93 -15.99
CA PHE A 67 8.24 -1.97 -17.01
C PHE A 67 7.57 -1.40 -18.27
N PRO A 68 8.33 -0.68 -19.12
CA PRO A 68 7.77 -0.03 -20.31
C PRO A 68 7.14 -1.02 -21.30
N MET A 69 6.11 -0.57 -22.04
CA MET A 69 5.50 -1.30 -23.14
C MET A 69 6.12 -0.84 -24.47
N ASP A 70 7.02 -1.64 -25.04
CA ASP A 70 7.69 -1.32 -26.30
C ASP A 70 6.93 -1.81 -27.55
N THR A 71 7.05 -1.08 -28.65
CA THR A 71 6.37 -1.42 -29.91
C THR A 71 6.86 -2.74 -30.51
N GLU A 72 8.14 -3.08 -30.38
CA GLU A 72 8.71 -4.28 -30.99
C GLU A 72 8.11 -5.56 -30.39
N THR A 73 8.01 -5.62 -29.06
CA THR A 73 7.43 -6.73 -28.32
C THR A 73 5.91 -6.78 -28.46
N TYR A 74 5.24 -5.62 -28.44
CA TYR A 74 3.79 -5.55 -28.31
C TYR A 74 3.02 -5.33 -29.61
N GLY A 75 3.69 -4.90 -30.68
CA GLY A 75 3.08 -4.67 -31.99
C GLY A 75 2.11 -3.48 -32.02
N VAL A 76 2.09 -2.65 -30.97
CA VAL A 76 1.29 -1.43 -30.86
C VAL A 76 2.21 -0.24 -31.10
N LYS A 77 1.81 0.69 -31.96
CA LYS A 77 2.59 1.90 -32.29
C LYS A 77 2.19 3.09 -31.41
N PRO A 78 3.08 4.07 -31.20
CA PRO A 78 2.71 5.33 -30.56
C PRO A 78 1.48 5.97 -31.23
N GLY A 79 0.54 6.48 -30.44
CA GLY A 79 -0.73 7.02 -30.94
C GLY A 79 -1.80 5.98 -31.26
N GLN A 80 -1.58 4.70 -30.91
CA GLN A 80 -2.61 3.66 -30.98
C GLN A 80 -3.11 3.27 -29.60
N HIS A 81 -4.41 3.00 -29.50
CA HIS A 81 -5.01 2.34 -28.35
C HIS A 81 -4.55 0.89 -28.24
N ILE A 82 -4.38 0.40 -27.01
CA ILE A 82 -3.80 -0.91 -26.74
C ILE A 82 -4.93 -1.96 -26.72
N PRO A 83 -4.88 -3.00 -27.56
CA PRO A 83 -5.88 -4.07 -27.52
C PRO A 83 -5.86 -4.82 -26.18
N GLY A 84 -7.02 -5.25 -25.69
CA GLY A 84 -7.11 -5.90 -24.37
C GLY A 84 -6.25 -7.16 -24.23
N GLN A 85 -6.08 -7.95 -25.30
CA GLN A 85 -5.20 -9.12 -25.31
C GLN A 85 -3.72 -8.74 -25.14
N ILE A 86 -3.32 -7.57 -25.64
CA ILE A 86 -1.96 -7.04 -25.48
C ILE A 86 -1.76 -6.58 -24.03
N VAL A 87 -2.75 -5.92 -23.42
CA VAL A 87 -2.70 -5.57 -21.98
C VAL A 87 -2.56 -6.81 -21.11
N HIS A 88 -3.36 -7.85 -21.37
CA HIS A 88 -3.25 -9.12 -20.63
C HIS A 88 -1.85 -9.74 -20.75
N ARG A 89 -1.32 -9.83 -21.98
CA ARG A 89 0.02 -10.35 -22.24
C ARG A 89 1.11 -9.51 -21.57
N TYR A 90 0.95 -8.18 -21.54
CA TYR A 90 1.84 -7.27 -20.84
C TYR A 90 1.85 -7.53 -19.34
N LEU A 91 0.67 -7.66 -18.71
CA LEU A 91 0.57 -7.94 -17.27
C LEU A 91 1.12 -9.32 -16.90
N GLU A 92 0.95 -10.32 -17.78
CA GLU A 92 1.56 -11.63 -17.58
C GLU A 92 3.08 -11.55 -17.67
N LYS A 93 3.62 -10.85 -18.68
CA LYS A 93 5.06 -10.62 -18.79
C LYS A 93 5.62 -9.86 -17.58
N TYR A 94 4.91 -8.85 -17.09
CA TYR A 94 5.27 -8.11 -15.87
C TYR A 94 5.35 -9.05 -14.67
N ALA A 95 4.29 -9.83 -14.43
CA ALA A 95 4.23 -10.76 -13.30
C ALA A 95 5.33 -11.82 -13.37
N ARG A 96 5.70 -12.29 -14.56
CA ARG A 96 6.82 -13.24 -14.74
C ARG A 96 8.18 -12.58 -14.58
N HIS A 97 8.36 -11.36 -15.11
CA HIS A 97 9.63 -10.63 -15.04
C HIS A 97 10.04 -10.33 -13.59
N PHE A 98 9.07 -10.08 -12.72
CA PHE A 98 9.29 -9.79 -11.30
C PHE A 98 8.98 -10.98 -10.37
N ASP A 99 8.96 -12.22 -10.89
CA ASP A 99 8.76 -13.45 -10.10
C ASP A 99 7.48 -13.48 -9.24
N ILE A 100 6.42 -12.79 -9.69
CA ILE A 100 5.11 -12.75 -9.03
C ILE A 100 4.16 -13.81 -9.58
N TYR A 101 4.31 -14.21 -10.85
CA TYR A 101 3.34 -15.12 -11.51
C TYR A 101 3.11 -16.41 -10.71
N ASP A 102 4.17 -17.05 -10.24
CA ASP A 102 4.09 -18.32 -9.50
C ASP A 102 3.62 -18.13 -8.03
N LYS A 103 3.53 -16.89 -7.56
CA LYS A 103 2.93 -16.54 -6.26
C LYS A 103 1.41 -16.34 -6.36
N ILE A 104 0.84 -16.35 -7.56
CA ILE A 104 -0.61 -16.19 -7.77
C ILE A 104 -1.32 -17.55 -7.67
N ARG A 105 -2.35 -17.59 -6.84
CA ARG A 105 -3.29 -18.71 -6.70
C ARG A 105 -4.57 -18.34 -7.42
N PHE A 106 -4.65 -18.75 -8.68
CA PHE A 106 -5.84 -18.61 -9.51
C PHE A 106 -6.97 -19.51 -9.01
N GLU A 107 -8.21 -19.12 -9.31
CA GLU A 107 -9.42 -19.84 -8.90
C GLU A 107 -9.52 -20.07 -7.38
N HIS A 108 -8.94 -19.17 -6.59
CA HIS A 108 -9.03 -19.15 -5.13
C HIS A 108 -9.74 -17.88 -4.67
N LYS A 109 -11.01 -18.01 -4.30
CA LYS A 109 -11.83 -16.90 -3.81
C LYS A 109 -11.67 -16.73 -2.31
N VAL A 110 -11.20 -15.58 -1.86
CA VAL A 110 -11.28 -15.19 -0.44
C VAL A 110 -12.75 -14.86 -0.14
N GLU A 111 -13.37 -15.62 0.77
CA GLU A 111 -14.78 -15.42 1.17
C GLU A 111 -14.89 -14.66 2.49
N THR A 112 -13.92 -14.86 3.38
CA THR A 112 -13.91 -14.28 4.72
C THR A 112 -12.52 -13.79 5.08
N ALA A 113 -12.42 -12.65 5.73
CA ALA A 113 -11.19 -12.11 6.31
C ALA A 113 -11.43 -11.74 7.78
N GLU A 114 -10.81 -12.48 8.69
CA GLU A 114 -11.02 -12.36 10.13
C GLU A 114 -9.79 -11.73 10.80
N HIS A 115 -9.93 -10.51 11.31
CA HIS A 115 -8.88 -9.83 12.07
C HIS A 115 -8.66 -10.54 13.40
N GLN A 116 -7.41 -10.61 13.83
CA GLN A 116 -7.03 -11.28 15.08
C GLN A 116 -6.71 -10.23 16.15
N GLU A 117 -7.03 -10.50 17.41
CA GLU A 117 -6.85 -9.55 18.52
C GLU A 117 -5.43 -8.97 18.60
N ASN A 118 -4.40 -9.80 18.36
CA ASN A 118 -2.98 -9.42 18.40
C ASN A 118 -2.44 -8.94 17.02
N GLY A 119 -3.33 -8.61 16.08
CA GLY A 119 -3.00 -8.26 14.71
C GLY A 119 -2.83 -9.46 13.77
N GLY A 120 -2.87 -9.15 12.47
CA GLY A 120 -2.92 -10.13 11.38
C GLY A 120 -4.33 -10.65 11.10
N TRP A 121 -4.43 -11.50 10.10
CA TRP A 121 -5.70 -11.94 9.54
C TRP A 121 -5.74 -13.45 9.33
N VAL A 122 -6.92 -14.04 9.47
CA VAL A 122 -7.23 -15.41 9.02
C VAL A 122 -8.19 -15.31 7.84
N LEU A 123 -7.76 -15.79 6.68
CA LEU A 123 -8.55 -15.83 5.47
C LEU A 123 -9.19 -17.20 5.31
N THR A 124 -10.48 -17.21 5.00
CA THR A 124 -11.18 -18.40 4.51
C THR A 124 -11.24 -18.32 2.99
N VAL A 125 -10.57 -19.27 2.33
CA VAL A 125 -10.37 -19.27 0.88
C VAL A 125 -11.03 -20.50 0.28
N ARG A 126 -11.92 -20.30 -0.69
CA ARG A 126 -12.54 -21.37 -1.48
C ARG A 126 -11.73 -21.63 -2.74
N ASP A 127 -11.29 -22.87 -2.92
CA ASP A 127 -10.84 -23.37 -4.21
C ASP A 127 -12.07 -23.61 -5.10
N ILE A 128 -12.18 -22.85 -6.18
CA ILE A 128 -13.34 -22.88 -7.09
C ILE A 128 -13.36 -24.16 -7.91
N LYS A 129 -12.20 -24.75 -8.22
CA LYS A 129 -12.11 -25.95 -9.06
C LYS A 129 -12.60 -27.20 -8.34
N VAL A 130 -12.23 -27.37 -7.07
CA VAL A 130 -12.60 -28.57 -6.29
C VAL A 130 -13.66 -28.32 -5.21
N GLY A 131 -14.02 -27.06 -4.97
CA GLY A 131 -15.03 -26.65 -3.97
C GLY A 131 -14.55 -26.69 -2.52
N GLY A 132 -13.28 -27.03 -2.28
CA GLY A 132 -12.68 -27.12 -0.95
C GLY A 132 -12.46 -25.75 -0.30
N ILE A 133 -12.46 -25.72 1.03
CA ILE A 133 -12.19 -24.51 1.81
C ILE A 133 -10.87 -24.71 2.57
N ILE A 134 -9.96 -23.75 2.42
CA ILE A 134 -8.70 -23.69 3.17
C ILE A 134 -8.66 -22.42 4.03
N LYS A 135 -8.01 -22.52 5.19
CA LYS A 135 -7.70 -21.36 6.03
C LYS A 135 -6.24 -20.97 5.84
N ILE A 136 -6.00 -19.67 5.71
CA ILE A 136 -4.67 -19.06 5.56
C ILE A 136 -4.51 -18.03 6.66
N LYS A 137 -3.44 -18.11 7.45
CA LYS A 137 -3.05 -17.03 8.35
C LYS A 137 -2.11 -16.09 7.60
N THR A 138 -2.31 -14.78 7.73
CA THR A 138 -1.40 -13.79 7.15
C THR A 138 -1.07 -12.69 8.16
N ARG A 139 0.19 -12.24 8.20
CA ARG A 139 0.57 -11.07 9.02
C ARG A 139 0.00 -9.78 8.45
N ARG A 140 -0.04 -9.65 7.12
CA ARG A 140 -0.56 -8.45 6.42
C ARG A 140 -1.54 -8.83 5.33
N LEU A 141 -2.60 -8.05 5.19
CA LEU A 141 -3.63 -8.21 4.17
C LEU A 141 -3.65 -6.99 3.24
N VAL A 142 -3.56 -7.23 1.94
CA VAL A 142 -3.71 -6.18 0.92
C VAL A 142 -4.95 -6.46 0.09
N LEU A 143 -5.90 -5.53 0.12
CA LEU A 143 -7.12 -5.61 -0.68
C LEU A 143 -6.91 -4.87 -2.00
N ALA A 144 -6.90 -5.63 -3.09
CA ALA A 144 -6.67 -5.16 -4.45
C ALA A 144 -7.73 -5.71 -5.43
N THR A 145 -8.95 -5.93 -4.93
CA THR A 145 -10.08 -6.55 -5.65
C THR A 145 -10.62 -5.70 -6.80
N GLY A 146 -10.31 -4.39 -6.81
CA GLY A 146 -10.85 -3.41 -7.75
C GLY A 146 -12.34 -3.12 -7.57
N LEU A 147 -12.85 -2.16 -8.34
CA LEU A 147 -14.21 -1.61 -8.23
C LEU A 147 -15.17 -2.09 -9.33
N THR A 148 -14.71 -2.97 -10.23
CA THR A 148 -15.45 -3.44 -11.43
C THR A 148 -15.36 -4.97 -11.59
N SER A 149 -15.56 -5.67 -10.46
CA SER A 149 -15.43 -7.12 -10.37
C SER A 149 -16.80 -7.81 -10.31
N GLU A 150 -17.70 -7.36 -9.44
CA GLU A 150 -19.05 -7.91 -9.28
C GLU A 150 -20.06 -7.12 -10.13
N PRO A 151 -20.61 -7.68 -11.22
CA PRO A 151 -21.56 -6.96 -12.06
C PRO A 151 -22.88 -6.76 -11.32
N PHE A 152 -23.58 -5.68 -11.63
CA PHE A 152 -24.97 -5.52 -11.22
C PHE A 152 -25.89 -5.76 -12.43
N LEU A 153 -26.68 -6.83 -12.37
CA LEU A 153 -27.69 -7.15 -13.38
C LEU A 153 -29.06 -7.20 -12.69
N PRO A 154 -29.94 -6.20 -12.90
CA PRO A 154 -31.25 -6.21 -12.27
C PRO A 154 -32.14 -7.33 -12.83
N THR A 155 -33.14 -7.73 -12.05
CA THR A 155 -34.24 -8.58 -12.52
C THR A 155 -35.32 -7.68 -13.13
N PHE A 156 -35.71 -8.00 -14.35
CA PHE A 156 -36.76 -7.28 -15.07
C PHE A 156 -38.11 -7.97 -14.86
N GLN A 157 -39.19 -7.19 -14.71
CA GLN A 157 -40.54 -7.70 -14.65
C GLN A 157 -40.89 -8.44 -15.96
N GLY A 158 -41.38 -9.67 -15.88
CA GLY A 158 -41.71 -10.49 -17.06
C GLY A 158 -40.49 -11.13 -17.74
N GLN A 159 -39.33 -11.11 -17.09
CA GLN A 159 -38.09 -11.73 -17.59
C GLN A 159 -38.23 -13.24 -17.78
N GLU A 160 -39.03 -13.91 -16.94
CA GLU A 160 -39.33 -15.34 -17.01
C GLU A 160 -39.97 -15.76 -18.34
N ASP A 161 -40.77 -14.88 -18.94
CA ASP A 161 -41.45 -15.09 -20.21
C ASP A 161 -40.68 -14.48 -21.40
N PHE A 162 -39.52 -13.86 -21.17
CA PHE A 162 -38.78 -13.12 -22.20
C PHE A 162 -38.21 -14.05 -23.29
N GLY A 163 -37.79 -15.27 -22.91
CA GLY A 163 -37.40 -16.33 -23.85
C GLY A 163 -36.10 -16.08 -24.64
N VAL A 164 -35.35 -15.00 -24.37
CA VAL A 164 -34.07 -14.69 -25.04
C VAL A 164 -32.99 -14.28 -24.04
N PRO A 165 -31.69 -14.36 -24.41
CA PRO A 165 -30.60 -14.08 -23.49
C PRO A 165 -30.60 -12.65 -22.92
N ILE A 166 -30.34 -12.55 -21.61
CA ILE A 166 -30.07 -11.30 -20.89
C ILE A 166 -28.71 -11.44 -20.22
N PHE A 167 -27.77 -10.54 -20.49
CA PHE A 167 -26.45 -10.59 -19.85
C PHE A 167 -25.83 -9.21 -19.64
N HIS A 168 -24.93 -9.13 -18.66
CA HIS A 168 -24.17 -7.93 -18.36
C HIS A 168 -22.96 -7.79 -19.31
N ALA A 169 -22.48 -6.57 -19.56
CA ALA A 169 -21.32 -6.30 -20.41
C ALA A 169 -20.04 -7.07 -20.02
N LYS A 170 -19.93 -7.53 -18.76
CA LYS A 170 -18.85 -8.41 -18.27
C LYS A 170 -18.78 -9.72 -19.07
N ASP A 171 -19.94 -10.25 -19.45
CA ASP A 171 -20.12 -11.58 -20.05
C ASP A 171 -20.31 -11.50 -21.56
N LEU A 172 -20.02 -10.34 -22.16
CA LEU A 172 -20.15 -10.10 -23.61
C LEU A 172 -19.29 -11.09 -24.43
N ARG A 173 -18.12 -11.47 -23.91
CA ARG A 173 -17.26 -12.50 -24.54
C ARG A 173 -17.86 -13.91 -24.45
N ASN A 174 -18.71 -14.18 -23.45
CA ASN A 174 -19.34 -15.50 -23.32
C ASN A 174 -20.48 -15.70 -24.33
N HIS A 175 -20.89 -14.63 -25.00
CA HIS A 175 -22.00 -14.59 -25.94
C HIS A 175 -21.54 -14.08 -27.33
N GLU A 176 -20.32 -14.40 -27.77
CA GLU A 176 -19.83 -13.97 -29.10
C GLU A 176 -20.61 -14.63 -30.26
N ASP A 177 -21.30 -15.75 -30.01
CA ASP A 177 -22.17 -16.42 -30.98
C ASP A 177 -23.37 -15.54 -31.42
N THR A 178 -23.79 -14.59 -30.59
CA THR A 178 -24.86 -13.65 -30.93
C THR A 178 -24.46 -12.69 -32.05
N TYR A 179 -23.15 -12.52 -32.33
CA TYR A 179 -22.66 -11.62 -33.37
C TYR A 179 -22.97 -12.11 -34.77
N GLU A 180 -23.33 -13.39 -34.91
CA GLU A 180 -23.68 -14.03 -36.17
C GLU A 180 -25.15 -14.47 -36.21
N THR A 181 -25.74 -14.78 -35.05
CA THR A 181 -27.08 -15.34 -34.95
C THR A 181 -28.17 -14.29 -34.74
N ALA A 182 -27.88 -13.18 -34.06
CA ALA A 182 -28.85 -12.14 -33.77
C ALA A 182 -29.13 -11.26 -35.00
N LYS A 183 -30.39 -10.87 -35.18
CA LYS A 183 -30.85 -9.91 -36.21
C LYS A 183 -31.16 -8.54 -35.59
N SER A 184 -31.56 -8.53 -34.32
CA SER A 184 -31.88 -7.34 -33.53
C SER A 184 -31.39 -7.52 -32.09
N VAL A 185 -30.74 -6.50 -31.54
CA VAL A 185 -30.31 -6.48 -30.14
C VAL A 185 -30.79 -5.22 -29.44
N THR A 186 -31.09 -5.35 -28.16
CA THR A 186 -31.37 -4.20 -27.29
C THR A 186 -30.18 -4.03 -26.35
N VAL A 187 -29.60 -2.82 -26.32
CA VAL A 187 -28.53 -2.44 -25.39
C VAL A 187 -29.10 -1.48 -24.36
N PHE A 188 -28.96 -1.79 -23.08
CA PHE A 188 -29.46 -0.98 -21.97
C PHE A 188 -28.31 -0.32 -21.20
N GLY A 189 -28.33 1.02 -21.11
CA GLY A 189 -27.35 1.83 -20.38
C GLY A 189 -26.65 2.87 -21.25
N GLY A 190 -26.16 3.96 -20.64
CA GLY A 190 -25.57 5.11 -21.36
C GLY A 190 -24.05 5.28 -21.24
N THR A 191 -23.37 4.37 -20.53
CA THR A 191 -21.93 4.48 -20.19
C THR A 191 -21.03 3.78 -21.21
N LYS A 192 -19.70 3.91 -21.11
CA LYS A 192 -18.72 3.43 -22.10
C LYS A 192 -18.94 1.97 -22.54
N SER A 193 -19.32 1.06 -21.64
CA SER A 193 -19.59 -0.33 -22.01
C SER A 193 -20.77 -0.49 -22.98
N ALA A 194 -21.80 0.35 -22.86
CA ALA A 194 -22.89 0.38 -23.82
C ALA A 194 -22.44 0.85 -25.20
N TRP A 195 -21.55 1.86 -25.26
CA TRP A 195 -20.97 2.32 -26.53
C TRP A 195 -20.20 1.20 -27.24
N ASP A 196 -19.42 0.42 -26.49
CA ASP A 196 -18.69 -0.72 -27.05
C ASP A 196 -19.64 -1.79 -27.61
N MET A 197 -20.69 -2.15 -26.85
CA MET A 197 -21.70 -3.12 -27.30
C MET A 197 -22.45 -2.63 -28.55
N VAL A 198 -22.89 -1.37 -28.57
CA VAL A 198 -23.58 -0.76 -29.71
C VAL A 198 -22.69 -0.78 -30.95
N TYR A 199 -21.43 -0.35 -30.80
CA TYR A 199 -20.48 -0.35 -31.90
C TYR A 199 -20.24 -1.76 -32.45
N LEU A 200 -20.02 -2.73 -31.56
CA LEU A 200 -19.73 -4.11 -31.92
C LEU A 200 -20.87 -4.74 -32.74
N TYR A 201 -22.11 -4.66 -32.26
CA TYR A 201 -23.25 -5.23 -33.00
C TYR A 201 -23.56 -4.46 -34.29
N ALA A 202 -23.55 -3.12 -34.24
CA ALA A 202 -23.87 -2.32 -35.42
C ALA A 202 -22.86 -2.52 -36.56
N THR A 203 -21.56 -2.64 -36.26
CA THR A 203 -20.52 -2.92 -37.27
C THR A 203 -20.58 -4.34 -37.85
N LYS A 204 -21.32 -5.25 -37.20
CA LYS A 204 -21.67 -6.58 -37.74
C LYS A 204 -22.94 -6.55 -38.61
N GLY A 205 -23.57 -5.39 -38.81
CA GLY A 205 -24.80 -5.25 -39.59
C GLY A 205 -26.07 -5.60 -38.80
N ILE A 206 -25.98 -5.75 -37.48
CA ILE A 206 -27.09 -6.11 -36.61
C ILE A 206 -27.84 -4.84 -36.20
N ARG A 207 -29.18 -4.89 -36.19
CA ARG A 207 -30.00 -3.76 -35.74
C ARG A 207 -29.87 -3.59 -34.22
N VAL A 208 -29.57 -2.38 -33.77
CA VAL A 208 -29.38 -2.06 -32.36
C VAL A 208 -30.45 -1.09 -31.89
N ASN A 209 -31.25 -1.51 -30.91
CA ASN A 209 -32.08 -0.62 -30.12
C ASN A 209 -31.31 -0.23 -28.86
N TRP A 210 -30.86 1.02 -28.78
CA TRP A 210 -30.07 1.49 -27.65
C TRP A 210 -30.96 2.29 -26.69
N VAL A 211 -31.23 1.70 -25.52
CA VAL A 211 -32.06 2.30 -24.47
C VAL A 211 -31.16 2.99 -23.45
N ILE A 212 -31.31 4.30 -23.32
CA ILE A 212 -30.66 5.14 -22.32
C ILE A 212 -31.76 5.69 -21.42
N ARG A 213 -31.69 5.40 -20.12
CA ARG A 213 -32.70 5.78 -19.14
C ARG A 213 -33.00 7.26 -19.21
N GLU A 214 -34.28 7.58 -19.34
CA GLU A 214 -34.72 8.96 -19.18
C GLU A 214 -34.65 9.38 -17.72
N SER A 215 -34.77 8.45 -16.76
CA SER A 215 -34.61 8.67 -15.32
C SER A 215 -33.16 8.58 -14.82
N GLY A 216 -32.20 8.30 -15.72
CA GLY A 216 -30.79 8.11 -15.36
C GLY A 216 -29.93 9.37 -15.46
N HIS A 217 -28.62 9.17 -15.37
CA HIS A 217 -27.61 10.23 -15.60
C HIS A 217 -27.41 10.60 -17.08
N GLY A 218 -28.07 9.88 -17.99
CA GLY A 218 -27.96 10.07 -19.44
C GLY A 218 -26.71 9.45 -20.07
N PRO A 219 -26.37 9.86 -21.30
CA PRO A 219 -25.18 9.42 -22.01
C PRO A 219 -23.90 9.89 -21.31
N ALA A 220 -22.91 9.02 -21.18
CA ALA A 220 -21.58 9.40 -20.70
C ALA A 220 -20.88 10.33 -21.70
N TRP A 221 -19.96 11.16 -21.19
CA TRP A 221 -19.06 11.93 -22.05
C TRP A 221 -18.24 10.98 -22.92
N ASN A 222 -18.10 11.27 -24.20
CA ASN A 222 -17.16 10.57 -25.08
C ASN A 222 -16.35 11.61 -25.82
N ALA A 223 -15.02 11.45 -25.82
CA ALA A 223 -14.11 12.38 -26.49
C ALA A 223 -13.28 11.66 -27.54
N PRO A 224 -12.90 12.34 -28.64
CA PRO A 224 -11.78 11.88 -29.44
C PRO A 224 -10.48 11.89 -28.61
N PRO A 225 -9.48 11.06 -28.96
CA PRO A 225 -8.21 11.00 -28.21
C PRO A 225 -7.42 12.31 -28.25
N TYR A 226 -7.64 13.12 -29.29
CA TYR A 226 -7.07 14.46 -29.44
C TYR A 226 -8.17 15.51 -29.38
N VAL A 227 -7.95 16.52 -28.54
CA VAL A 227 -8.88 17.60 -28.24
C VAL A 227 -8.18 18.95 -28.37
N THR A 228 -8.95 20.02 -28.22
CA THR A 228 -8.60 21.43 -28.41
C THR A 228 -8.24 21.77 -29.86
N PRO A 229 -8.31 23.05 -30.25
CA PRO A 229 -7.82 23.50 -31.56
C PRO A 229 -6.34 23.21 -31.82
N LEU A 230 -5.56 22.87 -30.79
CA LEU A 230 -4.15 22.54 -30.87
C LEU A 230 -3.87 21.03 -31.02
N ASN A 231 -4.92 20.21 -31.23
CA ASN A 231 -4.83 18.75 -31.44
C ASN A 231 -3.99 18.05 -30.35
N LYS A 232 -4.31 18.34 -29.10
CA LYS A 232 -3.59 17.86 -27.91
C LYS A 232 -4.20 16.56 -27.40
N TRP A 233 -3.34 15.62 -27.01
CA TRP A 233 -3.76 14.35 -26.45
C TRP A 233 -4.40 14.55 -25.07
N LEU A 234 -5.69 14.23 -24.94
CA LEU A 234 -6.52 14.51 -23.76
C LEU A 234 -5.92 13.94 -22.46
N GLU A 235 -5.45 12.70 -22.47
CA GLU A 235 -4.88 12.06 -21.28
C GLU A 235 -3.65 12.82 -20.78
N LYS A 236 -2.78 13.26 -21.68
CA LYS A 236 -1.59 14.04 -21.32
C LYS A 236 -1.97 15.41 -20.77
N LEU A 237 -3.00 16.06 -21.31
CA LEU A 237 -3.49 17.34 -20.78
C LEU A 237 -3.91 17.24 -19.31
N ALA A 238 -4.60 16.16 -18.93
CA ALA A 238 -5.01 15.95 -17.54
C ALA A 238 -3.82 15.81 -16.56
N HIS A 239 -2.63 15.50 -17.08
CA HIS A 239 -1.41 15.32 -16.30
C HIS A 239 -0.42 16.49 -16.44
N ILE A 240 -0.81 17.61 -17.04
CA ILE A 240 0.00 18.84 -17.02
C ILE A 240 -0.29 19.58 -15.73
N ARG A 241 0.72 19.75 -14.86
CA ARG A 241 0.58 20.34 -13.52
C ARG A 241 -0.17 21.67 -13.51
N MET A 242 0.17 22.59 -14.42
CA MET A 242 -0.52 23.87 -14.55
C MET A 242 -2.02 23.73 -14.86
N LEU A 243 -2.40 22.71 -15.65
CA LEU A 243 -3.81 22.48 -15.97
C LEU A 243 -4.58 21.88 -14.80
N THR A 244 -3.90 21.18 -13.89
CA THR A 244 -4.52 20.67 -12.65
C THR A 244 -4.97 21.79 -11.70
N TRP A 245 -4.46 23.02 -11.85
CA TRP A 245 -4.87 24.17 -11.03
C TRP A 245 -6.28 24.66 -11.34
N PHE A 246 -6.85 24.27 -12.48
CA PHE A 246 -8.25 24.57 -12.82
C PHE A 246 -9.24 23.56 -12.22
N SER A 247 -8.75 22.47 -11.62
CA SER A 247 -9.56 21.54 -10.82
C SER A 247 -9.45 21.89 -9.34
N PRO A 248 -10.57 22.12 -8.63
CA PRO A 248 -10.57 22.08 -7.17
C PRO A 248 -9.93 20.77 -6.72
N CYS A 249 -9.11 20.81 -5.67
CA CYS A 249 -8.33 19.64 -5.22
C CYS A 249 -8.04 19.77 -3.72
N SER A 250 -8.62 18.90 -2.88
CA SER A 250 -8.46 18.99 -1.42
C SER A 250 -7.01 18.78 -0.97
N TRP A 251 -6.28 17.87 -1.63
CA TRP A 251 -4.85 17.61 -1.45
C TRP A 251 -3.95 18.48 -2.35
N GLY A 252 -4.50 19.49 -3.02
CA GLY A 252 -3.75 20.34 -3.96
C GLY A 252 -2.61 21.13 -3.34
N ALA A 253 -2.48 21.18 -2.01
CA ALA A 253 -1.31 21.77 -1.35
C ALA A 253 -0.03 20.93 -1.53
N ALA A 254 -0.16 19.65 -1.85
CA ALA A 254 0.98 18.74 -2.05
C ALA A 254 1.84 19.13 -3.27
N ASP A 255 1.27 19.84 -4.25
CA ASP A 255 1.99 20.22 -5.48
C ASP A 255 2.88 21.47 -5.34
N GLY A 256 2.82 22.17 -4.19
CA GLY A 256 3.57 23.39 -3.89
C GLY A 256 2.96 24.71 -4.39
N TYR A 257 1.78 24.69 -5.05
CA TYR A 257 1.14 25.86 -5.68
C TYR A 257 -0.10 26.36 -4.93
N VAL A 258 -0.08 26.32 -3.59
CA VAL A 258 -1.20 26.72 -2.72
C VAL A 258 -1.75 28.11 -3.06
N LYS A 259 -0.86 29.11 -3.24
CA LYS A 259 -1.28 30.49 -3.56
C LYS A 259 -2.02 30.56 -4.90
N THR A 260 -1.53 29.85 -5.91
CA THR A 260 -2.14 29.80 -7.24
C THR A 260 -3.51 29.14 -7.19
N ARG A 261 -3.64 28.00 -6.51
CA ARG A 261 -4.93 27.32 -6.33
C ARG A 261 -5.93 28.14 -5.52
N ASN A 262 -5.46 28.82 -4.46
CA ASN A 262 -6.30 29.74 -3.67
C ASN A 262 -6.79 30.92 -4.50
N PHE A 263 -5.98 31.42 -5.44
CA PHE A 263 -6.45 32.42 -6.39
C PHE A 263 -7.58 31.86 -7.26
N TYR A 264 -7.37 30.73 -7.95
CA TYR A 264 -8.34 30.15 -8.88
C TYR A 264 -9.66 29.73 -8.23
N HIS A 265 -9.63 29.21 -7.00
CA HIS A 265 -10.84 28.70 -6.37
C HIS A 265 -11.41 29.60 -5.28
N GLY A 266 -10.56 30.36 -4.58
CA GLY A 266 -10.96 31.25 -3.49
C GLY A 266 -11.48 32.61 -3.96
N THR A 267 -10.99 33.14 -5.09
CA THR A 267 -11.39 34.47 -5.58
C THR A 267 -12.49 34.40 -6.64
N PHE A 268 -13.31 35.46 -6.75
CA PHE A 268 -14.33 35.56 -7.79
C PHE A 268 -13.73 35.55 -9.20
N ILE A 269 -12.66 36.32 -9.42
CA ILE A 269 -11.98 36.41 -10.72
C ILE A 269 -11.38 35.06 -11.10
N GLY A 270 -10.68 34.41 -10.16
CA GLY A 270 -10.12 33.09 -10.39
C GLY A 270 -11.18 32.06 -10.79
N ARG A 271 -12.33 32.05 -10.09
CA ARG A 271 -13.44 31.14 -10.42
C ARG A 271 -14.01 31.42 -11.81
N ALA A 272 -14.15 32.68 -12.21
CA ALA A 272 -14.60 33.00 -13.58
C ALA A 272 -13.64 32.44 -14.65
N ILE A 273 -12.33 32.42 -14.39
CA ILE A 273 -11.34 31.81 -15.29
C ILE A 273 -11.52 30.28 -15.33
N VAL A 274 -11.67 29.64 -14.16
CA VAL A 274 -11.94 28.19 -14.06
C VAL A 274 -13.19 27.81 -14.85
N ASP A 275 -14.28 28.57 -14.70
CA ASP A 275 -15.54 28.34 -15.39
C ASP A 275 -15.38 28.41 -16.91
N LYS A 276 -14.62 29.40 -17.38
CA LYS A 276 -14.30 29.55 -18.79
C LYS A 276 -13.45 28.40 -19.31
N PHE A 277 -12.45 27.95 -18.55
CA PHE A 277 -11.62 26.79 -18.88
C PHE A 277 -12.48 25.53 -19.10
N TRP A 278 -13.34 25.19 -18.14
CA TRP A 278 -14.21 24.01 -18.25
C TRP A 278 -15.26 24.15 -19.36
N SER A 279 -15.79 25.36 -19.60
CA SER A 279 -16.69 25.61 -20.73
C SER A 279 -16.00 25.42 -22.07
N ILE A 280 -14.75 25.87 -22.23
CA ILE A 280 -13.97 25.65 -23.45
C ILE A 280 -13.73 24.17 -23.67
N LEU A 281 -13.24 23.46 -22.64
CA LEU A 281 -12.94 22.02 -22.75
C LEU A 281 -14.18 21.20 -23.08
N GLY A 282 -15.32 21.46 -22.43
CA GLY A 282 -16.57 20.75 -22.70
C GLY A 282 -17.15 21.07 -24.08
N ASN A 283 -17.15 22.35 -24.49
CA ASN A 283 -17.68 22.75 -25.79
C ASN A 283 -16.83 22.22 -26.94
N ASP A 284 -15.52 22.11 -26.76
CA ASP A 284 -14.61 21.53 -27.75
C ASP A 284 -14.98 20.07 -28.05
N VAL A 285 -15.18 19.24 -27.02
CA VAL A 285 -15.63 17.85 -27.18
C VAL A 285 -17.02 17.78 -27.85
N ILE A 286 -17.98 18.60 -27.43
CA ILE A 286 -19.32 18.66 -28.05
C ILE A 286 -19.22 19.03 -29.54
N THR A 287 -18.37 20.00 -29.87
CA THR A 287 -18.16 20.48 -31.24
C THR A 287 -17.52 19.42 -32.11
N LEU A 288 -16.46 18.76 -31.61
CA LEU A 288 -15.73 17.72 -32.33
C LEU A 288 -16.63 16.53 -32.67
N ASN A 289 -17.52 16.14 -31.75
CA ASN A 289 -18.43 15.01 -31.96
C ASN A 289 -19.63 15.33 -32.86
N LYS A 290 -19.91 16.61 -33.14
CA LYS A 290 -20.98 17.05 -34.04
C LYS A 290 -22.34 16.40 -33.72
N TYR A 291 -22.70 16.34 -32.44
CA TYR A 291 -23.90 15.64 -32.00
C TYR A 291 -25.19 16.13 -32.70
N ASP A 292 -25.28 17.42 -33.07
CA ASP A 292 -26.44 18.00 -33.78
C ASP A 292 -26.56 17.59 -35.26
N SER A 293 -25.62 16.81 -35.79
CA SER A 293 -25.62 16.46 -37.22
C SER A 293 -26.67 15.43 -37.63
N HIS A 294 -27.31 14.74 -36.68
CA HIS A 294 -28.33 13.72 -36.94
C HIS A 294 -29.33 13.58 -35.78
N PRO A 295 -30.62 13.25 -36.03
CA PRO A 295 -31.63 13.06 -34.98
C PRO A 295 -31.30 11.99 -33.93
N GLU A 296 -30.49 10.98 -34.30
CA GLU A 296 -30.03 9.98 -33.34
C GLU A 296 -28.80 10.44 -32.56
N THR A 297 -27.85 11.13 -33.19
CA THR A 297 -26.62 11.55 -32.50
C THR A 297 -26.88 12.68 -31.49
N VAL A 298 -27.91 13.51 -31.69
CA VAL A 298 -28.24 14.58 -30.73
C VAL A 298 -28.66 14.02 -29.37
N LYS A 299 -29.23 12.80 -29.34
CA LYS A 299 -29.61 12.08 -28.12
C LYS A 299 -28.41 11.64 -27.28
N LEU A 300 -27.21 11.62 -27.85
CA LEU A 300 -25.95 11.24 -27.18
C LEU A 300 -25.21 12.42 -26.54
N LYS A 301 -25.76 13.64 -26.64
CA LYS A 301 -25.18 14.79 -25.93
C LYS A 301 -25.17 14.53 -24.42
N PRO A 302 -24.02 14.68 -23.74
CA PRO A 302 -23.95 14.51 -22.30
C PRO A 302 -24.84 15.52 -21.57
N TRP A 303 -25.52 15.07 -20.51
CA TRP A 303 -26.42 15.92 -19.71
C TRP A 303 -25.69 16.67 -18.59
N SER A 304 -24.51 16.18 -18.19
CA SER A 304 -23.70 16.73 -17.10
C SER A 304 -22.64 17.70 -17.63
N ASN A 305 -22.20 18.62 -16.78
CA ASN A 305 -21.10 19.52 -17.09
C ASN A 305 -19.75 18.78 -16.97
N ALA A 306 -18.84 18.98 -17.93
CA ALA A 306 -17.53 18.35 -18.02
C ALA A 306 -16.66 18.53 -16.76
N MET A 307 -16.88 19.58 -15.96
CA MET A 307 -16.20 19.72 -14.69
C MET A 307 -16.52 18.54 -13.76
N PHE A 308 -17.77 18.11 -13.65
CA PHE A 308 -18.26 17.25 -12.56
C PHE A 308 -18.28 15.74 -12.86
N VAL A 309 -17.75 15.30 -14.00
CA VAL A 309 -17.92 13.92 -14.50
C VAL A 309 -16.81 12.94 -14.11
N ALA A 310 -15.63 13.44 -13.72
CA ALA A 310 -14.44 12.61 -13.46
C ALA A 310 -14.19 11.56 -14.54
N THR A 311 -14.14 10.28 -14.17
CA THR A 311 -13.89 9.15 -15.07
C THR A 311 -15.14 8.63 -15.78
N SER A 312 -16.30 9.29 -15.61
CA SER A 312 -17.51 9.09 -16.43
C SER A 312 -17.33 9.69 -17.83
N ILE A 313 -16.23 9.32 -18.49
CA ILE A 313 -15.80 9.73 -19.81
C ILE A 313 -15.18 8.54 -20.56
N GLY A 314 -15.63 8.32 -21.78
CA GLY A 314 -15.09 7.37 -22.75
C GLY A 314 -14.18 8.05 -23.77
N ILE A 315 -13.31 7.27 -24.40
CA ILE A 315 -12.54 7.69 -25.57
C ILE A 315 -13.05 6.95 -26.80
N LEU A 316 -13.23 7.67 -27.91
CA LEU A 316 -13.59 7.12 -29.20
C LEU A 316 -12.36 6.41 -29.80
N ASN A 317 -12.25 5.11 -29.55
CA ASN A 317 -11.11 4.26 -29.94
C ASN A 317 -11.49 3.20 -31.01
N TYR A 318 -12.50 3.52 -31.81
CA TYR A 318 -13.09 2.66 -32.83
C TYR A 318 -12.39 2.81 -34.19
N GLU A 319 -12.43 1.77 -35.03
CA GLU A 319 -11.78 1.77 -36.35
C GLU A 319 -12.57 2.59 -37.37
N LYS A 320 -13.89 2.45 -37.32
CA LYS A 320 -14.86 3.28 -38.04
C LYS A 320 -15.41 4.33 -37.09
N ASP A 321 -15.65 5.54 -37.60
CA ASP A 321 -16.30 6.61 -36.84
C ASP A 321 -17.65 6.12 -36.28
N PHE A 322 -17.77 6.14 -34.95
CA PHE A 322 -18.96 5.70 -34.24
C PHE A 322 -20.21 6.46 -34.69
N PHE A 323 -20.10 7.76 -34.91
CA PHE A 323 -21.25 8.58 -35.29
C PHE A 323 -21.74 8.26 -36.70
N GLU A 324 -20.86 7.87 -37.61
CA GLU A 324 -21.25 7.40 -38.94
C GLU A 324 -21.97 6.05 -38.86
N VAL A 325 -21.53 5.14 -37.99
CA VAL A 325 -22.24 3.87 -37.71
C VAL A 325 -23.66 4.14 -37.22
N VAL A 326 -23.87 5.14 -36.37
CA VAL A 326 -25.22 5.54 -35.92
C VAL A 326 -26.05 6.10 -37.07
N LYS A 327 -25.46 6.93 -37.93
CA LYS A 327 -26.16 7.57 -39.08
C LYS A 327 -26.55 6.61 -40.19
N GLU A 328 -25.89 5.46 -40.29
CA GLU A 328 -26.24 4.40 -41.26
C GLU A 328 -27.60 3.74 -41.00
N GLY A 329 -28.27 4.08 -39.87
CA GLY A 329 -29.64 3.68 -39.58
C GLY A 329 -29.77 2.31 -38.90
N LEU A 330 -28.65 1.64 -38.60
CA LEU A 330 -28.64 0.39 -37.84
C LEU A 330 -28.84 0.60 -36.34
N VAL A 331 -28.54 1.80 -35.82
CA VAL A 331 -28.69 2.14 -34.40
C VAL A 331 -29.87 3.09 -34.21
N LYS A 332 -30.84 2.68 -33.40
CA LYS A 332 -31.96 3.53 -32.97
C LYS A 332 -31.85 3.77 -31.47
N ILE A 333 -31.74 5.02 -31.05
CA ILE A 333 -31.55 5.42 -29.66
C ILE A 333 -32.90 5.83 -29.07
N HIS A 334 -33.22 5.29 -27.91
CA HIS A 334 -34.43 5.54 -27.15
C HIS A 334 -34.03 6.16 -25.80
N ILE A 335 -34.50 7.38 -25.55
CA ILE A 335 -34.36 8.02 -24.24
C ILE A 335 -35.62 7.69 -23.45
N ALA A 336 -35.59 6.53 -22.80
CA ALA A 336 -36.74 5.95 -22.12
C ALA A 336 -36.28 4.92 -21.09
N ASP A 337 -37.17 4.58 -20.16
CA ASP A 337 -36.94 3.54 -19.16
C ASP A 337 -37.56 2.22 -19.62
N ILE A 338 -37.04 1.09 -19.15
CA ILE A 338 -37.63 -0.24 -19.42
C ILE A 338 -38.68 -0.51 -18.35
N GLU A 339 -39.94 -0.71 -18.76
CA GLU A 339 -41.04 -0.98 -17.82
C GLU A 339 -41.22 -2.47 -17.53
N ARG A 340 -41.08 -3.32 -18.56
CA ARG A 340 -41.23 -4.77 -18.44
C ARG A 340 -40.74 -5.47 -19.69
N LEU A 341 -40.61 -6.78 -19.57
CA LEU A 341 -40.34 -7.71 -20.65
C LEU A 341 -41.60 -8.55 -20.94
N SER A 342 -41.68 -9.08 -22.15
CA SER A 342 -42.55 -10.19 -22.55
C SER A 342 -41.85 -10.97 -23.66
N GLU A 343 -42.43 -12.06 -24.16
CA GLU A 343 -41.83 -12.90 -25.21
C GLU A 343 -41.10 -12.09 -26.31
N GLN A 344 -39.76 -12.19 -26.31
CA GLN A 344 -38.80 -11.51 -27.18
C GLN A 344 -38.99 -9.98 -27.34
N THR A 345 -39.59 -9.31 -26.36
CA THR A 345 -40.01 -7.90 -26.47
C THR A 345 -39.67 -7.09 -25.21
N VAL A 346 -39.00 -5.97 -25.40
CA VAL A 346 -38.72 -4.97 -24.36
C VAL A 346 -39.74 -3.84 -24.47
N HIS A 347 -40.50 -3.56 -23.40
CA HIS A 347 -41.51 -2.50 -23.36
C HIS A 347 -40.93 -1.26 -22.66
N LEU A 348 -40.98 -0.11 -23.32
CA LEU A 348 -40.45 1.15 -22.83
C LEU A 348 -41.53 2.05 -22.22
N SER A 349 -41.13 2.97 -21.35
CA SER A 349 -42.02 3.90 -20.64
C SER A 349 -42.81 4.86 -21.54
N GLU A 350 -42.36 5.08 -22.77
CA GLU A 350 -43.07 5.86 -23.79
C GLU A 350 -44.09 5.03 -24.61
N GLY A 351 -44.29 3.75 -24.27
CA GLY A 351 -45.21 2.84 -24.95
C GLY A 351 -44.63 2.10 -26.16
N THR A 352 -43.37 2.36 -26.52
CA THR A 352 -42.67 1.65 -27.59
C THR A 352 -42.36 0.20 -27.17
N ALA A 353 -42.67 -0.76 -28.04
CA ALA A 353 -42.32 -2.17 -27.89
C ALA A 353 -41.20 -2.56 -28.86
N LEU A 354 -40.10 -3.09 -28.35
CA LEU A 354 -38.89 -3.42 -29.10
C LEU A 354 -38.71 -4.94 -29.16
N HIS A 355 -38.87 -5.52 -30.35
CA HIS A 355 -38.51 -6.90 -30.57
C HIS A 355 -36.98 -7.07 -30.59
N THR A 356 -36.48 -8.07 -29.87
CA THR A 356 -35.04 -8.30 -29.73
C THR A 356 -34.69 -9.78 -29.57
N ASP A 357 -33.54 -10.17 -30.14
CA ASP A 357 -32.97 -11.50 -29.98
C ASP A 357 -32.07 -11.59 -28.74
N VAL A 358 -31.63 -10.44 -28.20
CA VAL A 358 -30.72 -10.34 -27.04
C VAL A 358 -30.96 -9.04 -26.27
N LEU A 359 -30.88 -9.06 -24.94
CA LEU A 359 -30.80 -7.86 -24.10
C LEU A 359 -29.42 -7.77 -23.42
N CYS A 360 -28.62 -6.79 -23.84
CA CYS A 360 -27.29 -6.54 -23.29
C CYS A 360 -27.34 -5.39 -22.28
N CYS A 361 -26.84 -5.60 -21.06
CA CYS A 361 -26.95 -4.63 -19.96
C CYS A 361 -25.58 -4.02 -19.58
N ALA A 362 -25.48 -2.70 -19.64
CA ALA A 362 -24.38 -1.89 -19.09
C ALA A 362 -24.85 -1.20 -17.79
N THR A 363 -25.28 -2.02 -16.83
CA THR A 363 -25.98 -1.59 -15.61
C THR A 363 -25.08 -1.35 -14.40
N GLY A 364 -23.75 -1.42 -14.57
CA GLY A 364 -22.77 -1.03 -13.56
C GLY A 364 -22.29 -2.18 -12.68
N TRP A 365 -21.74 -1.84 -11.51
CA TRP A 365 -20.99 -2.77 -10.67
C TRP A 365 -21.33 -2.59 -9.20
N LYS A 366 -21.26 -3.68 -8.43
CA LYS A 366 -21.24 -3.60 -6.97
C LYS A 366 -19.83 -3.17 -6.55
N HIS A 367 -19.71 -1.99 -5.97
CA HIS A 367 -18.41 -1.36 -5.64
C HIS A 367 -17.82 -1.82 -4.30
N VAL A 368 -18.31 -2.93 -3.76
CA VAL A 368 -17.85 -3.53 -2.50
C VAL A 368 -17.33 -4.94 -2.82
N PRO A 369 -16.15 -5.34 -2.31
CA PRO A 369 -15.64 -6.69 -2.48
C PRO A 369 -16.60 -7.71 -1.83
N PRO A 370 -16.83 -8.87 -2.48
CA PRO A 370 -17.68 -9.92 -1.93
C PRO A 370 -16.93 -10.75 -0.87
N ILE A 371 -16.39 -10.06 0.15
CA ILE A 371 -15.64 -10.62 1.28
C ILE A 371 -16.37 -10.21 2.55
N ARG A 372 -16.68 -11.19 3.41
CA ARG A 372 -17.19 -10.92 4.75
C ARG A 372 -16.02 -10.65 5.69
N PHE A 373 -16.01 -9.49 6.32
CA PHE A 373 -14.99 -9.13 7.30
C PHE A 373 -15.46 -9.48 8.71
N LEU A 374 -14.56 -10.04 9.52
CA LEU A 374 -14.83 -10.45 10.89
C LEU A 374 -13.81 -9.81 11.85
N PRO A 375 -14.18 -9.51 13.11
CA PRO A 375 -15.52 -9.64 13.70
C PRO A 375 -16.57 -8.76 13.01
N GLU A 376 -17.86 -9.07 13.21
CA GLU A 376 -18.95 -8.28 12.64
C GLU A 376 -18.85 -6.81 13.06
N GLY A 377 -19.12 -5.90 12.12
CA GLY A 377 -19.00 -4.45 12.32
C GLY A 377 -17.63 -3.86 12.00
N ILE A 378 -16.57 -4.68 11.87
CA ILE A 378 -15.20 -4.21 11.58
C ILE A 378 -15.08 -3.37 10.31
N THR A 379 -16.02 -3.50 9.36
CA THR A 379 -16.05 -2.72 8.11
C THR A 379 -16.02 -1.20 8.35
N GLU A 380 -16.64 -0.74 9.44
CA GLU A 380 -16.60 0.67 9.85
C GLU A 380 -15.18 1.09 10.20
N ASP A 381 -14.51 0.30 11.04
CA ASP A 381 -13.15 0.57 11.53
C ASP A 381 -12.10 0.52 10.43
N ILE A 382 -12.27 -0.38 9.45
CA ILE A 382 -11.37 -0.48 8.29
C ILE A 382 -11.68 0.55 7.19
N GLY A 383 -12.69 1.41 7.36
CA GLY A 383 -13.03 2.48 6.41
C GLY A 383 -13.69 2.00 5.11
N MET A 384 -14.31 0.82 5.15
CA MET A 384 -15.06 0.23 4.02
C MET A 384 -16.49 0.79 3.94
N PRO A 385 -17.11 0.81 2.75
CA PRO A 385 -18.53 1.14 2.62
C PRO A 385 -19.41 0.28 3.53
N HIS A 386 -20.25 0.93 4.31
CA HIS A 386 -21.20 0.31 5.24
C HIS A 386 -22.48 1.16 5.32
N THR A 387 -23.56 0.59 5.85
CA THR A 387 -24.82 1.33 6.04
C THR A 387 -24.62 2.43 7.07
N PRO A 388 -24.92 3.71 6.74
CA PRO A 388 -24.79 4.80 7.70
C PRO A 388 -25.68 4.58 8.93
N SER A 389 -25.13 4.84 10.11
CA SER A 389 -25.88 4.90 11.37
C SER A 389 -25.45 6.12 12.18
N PRO A 390 -26.28 6.62 13.13
CA PRO A 390 -25.93 7.78 13.95
C PRO A 390 -24.61 7.63 14.74
N ASN A 391 -24.19 6.39 15.00
CA ASN A 391 -23.01 6.07 15.79
C ASN A 391 -21.84 5.53 14.96
N SER A 392 -22.00 5.31 13.65
CA SER A 392 -20.93 4.78 12.80
C SER A 392 -20.03 5.89 12.27
N PHE A 393 -18.73 5.63 12.21
CA PHE A 393 -17.78 6.54 11.56
C PHE A 393 -17.90 6.44 10.02
N PRO A 394 -17.95 7.56 9.27
CA PRO A 394 -17.82 8.94 9.72
C PRO A 394 -19.10 9.51 10.33
N TYR A 395 -18.97 10.15 11.49
CA TYR A 395 -20.08 10.75 12.23
C TYR A 395 -20.71 11.94 11.49
N GLU A 396 -22.02 12.11 11.61
CA GLU A 396 -22.79 13.19 10.94
C GLU A 396 -22.22 14.59 11.25
N THR A 397 -21.82 14.84 12.49
CA THR A 397 -21.22 16.12 12.91
C THR A 397 -19.90 16.42 12.19
N LEU A 398 -19.06 15.41 11.98
CA LEU A 398 -17.80 15.53 11.25
C LEU A 398 -18.06 15.72 9.76
N LEU A 399 -19.05 15.01 9.20
CA LEU A 399 -19.49 15.20 7.81
C LEU A 399 -19.92 16.64 7.56
N ASP A 400 -20.73 17.21 8.43
CA ASP A 400 -21.20 18.60 8.35
C ASP A 400 -20.05 19.62 8.46
N GLN A 401 -19.09 19.37 9.34
CA GLN A 401 -17.91 20.21 9.50
C GLN A 401 -17.06 20.20 8.22
N VAL A 402 -16.77 19.00 7.71
CA VAL A 402 -15.96 18.80 6.50
C VAL A 402 -16.64 19.39 5.27
N ASP A 403 -17.95 19.22 5.11
CA ASP A 403 -18.70 19.80 4.00
C ASP A 403 -18.61 21.34 4.02
N LYS A 404 -18.75 21.96 5.19
CA LYS A 404 -18.56 23.42 5.36
C LYS A 404 -17.13 23.84 5.00
N GLU A 405 -16.12 23.09 5.39
CA GLU A 405 -14.73 23.36 5.03
C GLU A 405 -14.52 23.31 3.51
N ILE A 406 -14.98 22.23 2.87
CA ILE A 406 -14.90 22.04 1.41
C ILE A 406 -15.54 23.23 0.69
N PHE A 407 -16.72 23.63 1.13
CA PHE A 407 -17.46 24.73 0.52
C PHE A 407 -16.85 26.11 0.78
N ASN A 408 -16.16 26.31 1.91
CA ASN A 408 -15.42 27.53 2.18
C ASN A 408 -14.17 27.61 1.31
N LYS A 409 -13.45 26.49 1.13
CA LYS A 409 -12.25 26.41 0.30
C LYS A 409 -12.55 26.45 -1.19
N PHE A 410 -13.67 25.82 -1.60
CA PHE A 410 -14.10 25.70 -2.99
C PHE A 410 -15.58 26.11 -3.16
N PRO A 411 -15.90 27.42 -3.11
CA PRO A 411 -17.29 27.89 -3.20
C PRO A 411 -18.06 27.39 -4.42
N ARG A 412 -17.37 27.16 -5.54
CA ARG A 412 -17.96 26.62 -6.77
C ARG A 412 -18.59 25.23 -6.59
N LEU A 413 -18.16 24.46 -5.60
CA LEU A 413 -18.74 23.14 -5.33
C LEU A 413 -20.12 23.20 -4.66
N LYS A 414 -20.55 24.36 -4.15
CA LYS A 414 -21.95 24.57 -3.70
C LYS A 414 -22.93 24.52 -4.88
N ASP A 415 -22.47 24.94 -6.05
CA ASP A 415 -23.24 25.00 -7.29
C ASP A 415 -23.12 23.68 -8.06
N GLN A 416 -23.20 22.54 -7.37
CA GLN A 416 -23.25 21.26 -8.07
C GLN A 416 -24.44 21.26 -9.04
N PRO A 417 -24.24 20.88 -10.31
CA PRO A 417 -25.34 20.83 -11.28
C PRO A 417 -26.39 19.75 -10.98
N ILE A 418 -26.24 18.97 -9.91
CA ILE A 418 -27.03 17.76 -9.66
C ILE A 418 -28.38 17.96 -9.00
N GLN A 419 -28.85 19.20 -8.93
CA GLN A 419 -30.26 19.48 -8.60
C GLN A 419 -30.92 20.56 -9.47
N LYS A 420 -30.21 21.18 -10.43
CA LYS A 420 -30.77 22.31 -11.21
C LYS A 420 -30.73 22.16 -12.73
N VAL A 421 -29.94 21.25 -13.31
CA VAL A 421 -29.80 21.15 -14.78
C VAL A 421 -30.00 19.73 -15.32
N GLN A 422 -29.93 18.68 -14.50
CA GLN A 422 -30.06 17.31 -14.98
C GLN A 422 -31.38 16.71 -14.54
N ASN A 423 -32.35 16.74 -15.45
CA ASN A 423 -33.52 15.89 -15.49
C ASN A 423 -34.34 15.81 -14.18
N SER A 424 -35.48 16.50 -14.13
CA SER A 424 -36.44 16.40 -13.03
C SER A 424 -36.95 14.98 -12.74
N LYS A 425 -36.68 14.01 -13.64
CA LYS A 425 -37.05 12.61 -13.50
C LYS A 425 -35.93 11.74 -12.88
N TYR A 426 -34.78 12.30 -12.50
CA TYR A 426 -33.64 11.51 -12.06
C TYR A 426 -33.95 10.66 -10.81
N HIS A 427 -33.67 9.36 -10.88
CA HIS A 427 -33.69 8.42 -9.75
C HIS A 427 -32.78 7.21 -10.01
N THR A 428 -32.45 6.48 -8.95
CA THR A 428 -31.58 5.30 -9.02
C THR A 428 -32.24 4.16 -9.80
N LEU A 429 -31.45 3.18 -10.26
CA LEU A 429 -31.95 2.14 -11.19
C LEU A 429 -33.11 1.33 -10.62
N LEU A 430 -33.07 0.99 -9.33
CA LEU A 430 -34.09 0.17 -8.68
C LEU A 430 -35.37 0.95 -8.28
N GLU A 431 -35.38 2.26 -8.47
CA GLU A 431 -36.60 3.06 -8.32
C GLU A 431 -37.45 3.06 -9.61
N ASP A 432 -36.90 2.58 -10.75
CA ASP A 432 -37.65 2.38 -11.99
C ASP A 432 -38.74 1.31 -11.79
N LYS A 433 -39.94 1.57 -12.31
CA LYS A 433 -41.02 0.57 -12.32
C LYS A 433 -40.59 -0.63 -13.17
N GLY A 434 -40.68 -1.82 -12.59
CA GLY A 434 -40.41 -3.08 -13.28
C GLY A 434 -38.98 -3.59 -13.19
N LEU A 435 -38.10 -2.92 -12.43
CA LEU A 435 -36.79 -3.44 -12.06
C LEU A 435 -36.76 -3.83 -10.59
N SER A 436 -36.05 -4.91 -10.27
CA SER A 436 -35.85 -5.38 -8.90
C SER A 436 -34.50 -6.07 -8.74
N SER A 437 -34.10 -6.39 -7.51
CA SER A 437 -32.90 -7.17 -7.21
C SER A 437 -33.11 -7.98 -5.94
N ASN A 438 -32.51 -9.18 -5.90
CA ASN A 438 -32.41 -10.00 -4.69
C ASN A 438 -31.03 -9.88 -4.01
N ASP A 439 -30.15 -9.03 -4.54
CA ASP A 439 -28.83 -8.79 -3.96
C ASP A 439 -28.92 -7.90 -2.71
N ASP A 440 -28.21 -8.26 -1.64
CA ASP A 440 -28.13 -7.44 -0.43
C ASP A 440 -27.49 -6.07 -0.69
N ILE A 441 -26.47 -6.03 -1.56
CA ILE A 441 -25.76 -4.81 -1.95
C ILE A 441 -25.91 -4.60 -3.45
N THR A 442 -26.39 -3.41 -3.81
CA THR A 442 -26.60 -2.94 -5.18
C THR A 442 -25.96 -1.56 -5.35
N PRO A 443 -25.77 -1.06 -6.59
CA PRO A 443 -25.34 0.32 -6.82
C PRO A 443 -26.30 1.38 -6.26
N SER A 444 -27.56 1.01 -5.98
CA SER A 444 -28.57 1.88 -5.36
C SER A 444 -28.55 1.84 -3.83
N THR A 445 -27.84 0.89 -3.21
CA THR A 445 -27.79 0.76 -1.75
C THR A 445 -27.06 1.97 -1.16
N GLU A 446 -27.70 2.68 -0.24
CA GLU A 446 -27.08 3.83 0.44
C GLU A 446 -26.00 3.33 1.41
N LEU A 447 -24.74 3.51 1.02
CA LEU A 447 -23.56 3.18 1.81
C LEU A 447 -22.69 4.42 2.00
N THR A 448 -21.91 4.44 3.08
CA THR A 448 -20.80 5.37 3.23
C THR A 448 -19.76 5.15 2.11
N PRO A 449 -19.04 6.19 1.67
CA PRO A 449 -17.93 6.00 0.75
C PRO A 449 -16.75 5.27 1.42
N TYR A 450 -15.84 4.74 0.61
CA TYR A 450 -14.51 4.37 1.12
C TYR A 450 -13.88 5.57 1.84
N THR A 451 -13.71 5.44 3.14
CA THR A 451 -13.19 6.51 4.00
C THR A 451 -11.82 6.07 4.49
N LEU A 452 -10.83 6.14 3.61
CA LEU A 452 -9.48 5.65 3.85
C LEU A 452 -8.49 6.82 3.86
N TYR A 453 -7.52 6.79 4.78
CA TYR A 453 -6.43 7.76 4.76
C TYR A 453 -5.58 7.53 3.51
N HIS A 454 -5.43 8.61 2.74
CA HIS A 454 -4.80 8.63 1.40
C HIS A 454 -5.34 7.58 0.44
N PHE A 455 -6.57 7.10 0.66
CA PHE A 455 -7.18 6.01 -0.12
C PHE A 455 -6.45 4.66 0.00
N ILE A 456 -5.60 4.49 1.02
CA ILE A 456 -4.76 3.30 1.19
C ILE A 456 -5.00 2.60 2.52
N ILE A 457 -5.09 3.30 3.66
CA ILE A 457 -5.17 2.64 4.98
C ILE A 457 -6.44 3.03 5.75
N PRO A 458 -6.90 2.18 6.69
CA PRO A 458 -7.98 2.54 7.58
C PRO A 458 -7.75 3.83 8.38
N PRO A 459 -8.79 4.63 8.64
CA PRO A 459 -8.74 5.84 9.43
C PRO A 459 -8.87 5.53 10.95
N SER A 460 -8.20 4.49 11.44
CA SER A 460 -8.33 4.02 12.83
C SER A 460 -6.97 3.83 13.51
N SER A 461 -6.91 4.17 14.79
CA SER A 461 -5.70 4.04 15.62
C SER A 461 -5.26 2.58 15.77
N GLN A 462 -6.19 1.64 15.79
CA GLN A 462 -5.89 0.20 15.85
C GLN A 462 -5.01 -0.21 14.67
N TYR A 463 -5.34 0.22 13.45
CA TYR A 463 -4.58 -0.16 12.25
C TYR A 463 -3.32 0.66 12.05
N LEU A 464 -3.19 1.85 12.66
CA LEU A 464 -1.90 2.54 12.82
C LEU A 464 -0.94 1.75 13.72
N LYS A 465 -1.47 1.10 14.78
CA LYS A 465 -0.70 0.25 15.70
C LYS A 465 -0.28 -1.05 15.03
N THR A 466 -1.23 -1.81 14.46
CA THR A 466 -0.98 -3.14 13.90
C THR A 466 -0.29 -3.10 12.54
N ARG A 467 -0.70 -2.17 11.66
CA ARG A 467 -0.19 -2.00 10.29
C ARG A 467 -0.27 -3.28 9.46
N ASP A 468 -1.42 -3.94 9.55
CA ASP A 468 -1.66 -5.28 9.01
C ASP A 468 -2.72 -5.30 7.90
N ILE A 469 -3.28 -4.16 7.51
CA ILE A 469 -4.20 -4.04 6.37
C ILE A 469 -3.96 -2.78 5.54
N ALA A 470 -4.09 -2.92 4.23
CA ALA A 470 -4.14 -1.80 3.29
C ALA A 470 -5.00 -2.12 2.07
N PHE A 471 -5.40 -1.06 1.36
CA PHE A 471 -6.21 -1.06 0.15
C PHE A 471 -5.41 -0.42 -0.97
N VAL A 472 -5.39 -1.05 -2.13
CA VAL A 472 -4.73 -0.49 -3.32
C VAL A 472 -5.64 -0.68 -4.51
N GLY A 473 -5.72 0.34 -5.38
CA GLY A 473 -6.62 0.29 -6.54
C GLY A 473 -8.11 0.41 -6.21
N MET A 474 -8.48 0.84 -4.99
CA MET A 474 -9.85 1.30 -4.66
C MET A 474 -10.05 2.75 -5.12
N ILE A 475 -9.68 3.02 -6.36
CA ILE A 475 -9.60 4.35 -6.96
C ILE A 475 -9.71 4.20 -8.48
N VAL A 476 -10.34 5.18 -9.14
CA VAL A 476 -10.41 5.24 -10.61
C VAL A 476 -9.85 6.57 -11.10
N ASN A 477 -8.92 6.50 -12.05
CA ASN A 477 -8.31 7.65 -12.72
C ASN A 477 -7.74 7.27 -14.10
N PHE A 478 -7.13 8.23 -14.80
CA PHE A 478 -6.52 8.02 -16.14
C PHE A 478 -5.13 7.35 -16.12
N SER A 479 -4.50 7.28 -14.95
CA SER A 479 -3.12 6.82 -14.71
C SER A 479 -3.05 5.70 -13.68
N ASN A 480 -4.03 4.78 -13.74
CA ASN A 480 -4.11 3.63 -12.82
C ASN A 480 -2.79 2.87 -12.65
N PRO A 481 -1.95 2.64 -13.69
CA PRO A 481 -0.66 1.99 -13.53
C PRO A 481 0.33 2.77 -12.64
N ILE A 482 0.45 4.09 -12.84
CA ILE A 482 1.34 4.96 -12.06
C ILE A 482 0.86 5.04 -10.61
N VAL A 483 -0.44 5.27 -10.43
CA VAL A 483 -1.07 5.33 -9.11
C VAL A 483 -0.89 4.00 -8.36
N SER A 484 -1.12 2.86 -9.03
CA SER A 484 -0.89 1.54 -8.41
C SER A 484 0.57 1.35 -7.99
N HIS A 485 1.52 1.80 -8.81
CA HIS A 485 2.95 1.68 -8.53
C HIS A 485 3.35 2.50 -7.29
N VAL A 486 2.93 3.78 -7.21
CA VAL A 486 3.26 4.67 -6.09
C VAL A 486 2.46 4.32 -4.82
N GLN A 487 1.17 3.98 -4.93
CA GLN A 487 0.37 3.48 -3.80
C GLN A 487 1.01 2.22 -3.20
N SER A 488 1.53 1.32 -4.03
CA SER A 488 2.21 0.11 -3.56
C SER A 488 3.49 0.42 -2.78
N LEU A 489 4.27 1.41 -3.20
CA LEU A 489 5.44 1.86 -2.44
C LEU A 489 5.05 2.51 -1.11
N TRP A 490 4.07 3.41 -1.13
CA TRP A 490 3.56 4.06 0.07
C TRP A 490 2.99 3.03 1.07
N MET A 491 2.20 2.07 0.59
CA MET A 491 1.67 0.97 1.39
C MET A 491 2.79 0.16 2.07
N ASN A 492 3.87 -0.14 1.35
CA ASN A 492 5.00 -0.86 1.93
C ASN A 492 5.70 -0.03 3.01
N ALA A 493 5.99 1.25 2.74
CA ALA A 493 6.52 2.15 3.75
C ALA A 493 5.61 2.23 4.98
N PHE A 494 4.29 2.21 4.81
CA PHE A 494 3.36 2.11 5.93
C PHE A 494 3.54 0.80 6.71
N PHE A 495 3.48 -0.36 6.05
CA PHE A 495 3.65 -1.69 6.68
C PHE A 495 4.99 -1.88 7.39
N ASP A 496 6.01 -1.16 6.94
CA ASP A 496 7.38 -1.20 7.45
C ASP A 496 7.64 -0.12 8.52
N ASP A 497 6.63 0.71 8.84
CA ASP A 497 6.73 1.81 9.81
C ASP A 497 7.70 2.92 9.41
N MET A 498 7.79 3.19 8.10
CA MET A 498 8.74 4.10 7.47
C MET A 498 8.10 5.39 6.94
N ILE A 499 6.92 5.74 7.46
CA ILE A 499 6.25 7.02 7.18
C ILE A 499 6.27 7.84 8.47
N PRO A 500 7.20 8.80 8.62
CA PRO A 500 7.40 9.52 9.89
C PRO A 500 6.17 10.31 10.37
N SER A 501 5.30 10.73 9.46
CA SER A 501 4.07 11.45 9.79
C SER A 501 2.99 10.56 10.41
N LEU A 502 3.15 9.23 10.39
CA LEU A 502 2.18 8.27 10.92
C LEU A 502 2.81 7.50 12.10
N PRO A 503 2.53 7.86 13.36
CA PRO A 503 3.04 7.13 14.53
C PRO A 503 2.23 5.85 14.80
N ARG A 504 2.87 4.79 15.32
CA ARG A 504 2.17 3.56 15.77
C ARG A 504 1.23 3.80 16.95
N ASN A 505 1.65 4.66 17.88
CA ASN A 505 0.91 5.01 19.08
C ASN A 505 0.53 6.49 18.99
N PRO A 506 -0.52 6.84 18.22
CA PRO A 506 -0.94 8.23 18.03
C PRO A 506 -1.59 8.79 19.30
N SER A 507 -1.43 10.09 19.54
CA SER A 507 -2.25 10.82 20.52
C SER A 507 -3.70 10.97 20.01
N THR A 508 -4.65 11.21 20.92
CA THR A 508 -6.06 11.45 20.56
C THR A 508 -6.22 12.59 19.57
N ASP A 509 -5.47 13.69 19.74
CA ASP A 509 -5.47 14.82 18.82
C ASP A 509 -4.94 14.46 17.43
N PHE A 510 -3.97 13.55 17.35
CA PHE A 510 -3.51 13.02 16.06
C PHE A 510 -4.61 12.20 15.38
N VAL A 511 -5.24 11.27 16.11
CA VAL A 511 -6.31 10.41 15.57
C VAL A 511 -7.46 11.26 15.01
N SER A 512 -7.86 12.31 15.73
CA SER A 512 -8.90 13.24 15.27
C SER A 512 -8.53 13.92 13.94
N ARG A 513 -7.30 14.42 13.79
CA ARG A 513 -6.83 15.03 12.53
C ARG A 513 -6.70 14.00 11.40
N PHE A 514 -6.21 12.81 11.71
CA PHE A 514 -6.05 11.70 10.78
C PHE A 514 -7.39 11.25 10.20
N GLN A 515 -8.39 11.06 11.07
CA GLN A 515 -9.77 10.77 10.70
C GLN A 515 -10.40 11.90 9.90
N HIS A 516 -10.23 13.15 10.35
CA HIS A 516 -10.73 14.33 9.64
C HIS A 516 -10.19 14.39 8.21
N GLU A 517 -8.90 14.11 7.98
CA GLU A 517 -8.32 14.11 6.62
C GLU A 517 -8.92 13.01 5.73
N ALA A 518 -9.11 11.80 6.26
CA ALA A 518 -9.76 10.71 5.52
C ALA A 518 -11.21 11.06 5.12
N VAL A 519 -11.97 11.68 6.02
CA VAL A 519 -13.33 12.17 5.74
C VAL A 519 -13.30 13.33 4.76
N LEU A 520 -12.37 14.27 4.90
CA LEU A 520 -12.20 15.39 3.98
C LEU A 520 -11.98 14.91 2.54
N HIS A 521 -11.10 13.92 2.34
CA HIS A 521 -10.79 13.40 1.02
C HIS A 521 -11.95 12.60 0.39
N SER A 522 -12.62 11.75 1.16
CA SER A 522 -13.80 11.00 0.68
C SER A 522 -14.97 11.94 0.36
N ARG A 523 -15.27 12.90 1.24
CA ARG A 523 -16.34 13.90 1.03
C ARG A 523 -16.06 14.87 -0.09
N PHE A 524 -14.80 15.23 -0.29
CA PHE A 524 -14.41 16.03 -1.44
C PHE A 524 -14.86 15.36 -2.76
N GLY A 525 -14.72 14.04 -2.88
CA GLY A 525 -15.17 13.27 -4.04
C GLY A 525 -16.67 13.44 -4.32
N LYS A 526 -17.51 13.34 -3.30
CA LYS A 526 -18.98 13.55 -3.39
C LYS A 526 -19.31 14.92 -3.98
N TRP A 527 -18.60 15.94 -3.54
CA TRP A 527 -18.88 17.31 -3.96
C TRP A 527 -18.27 17.66 -5.32
N ARG A 528 -17.14 17.05 -5.67
CA ARG A 528 -16.38 17.37 -6.87
C ARG A 528 -16.80 16.53 -8.07
N TYR A 529 -17.17 15.26 -7.89
CA TYR A 529 -17.45 14.32 -9.00
C TYR A 529 -18.83 13.65 -8.93
N PRO A 530 -19.89 14.43 -8.76
CA PRO A 530 -21.23 13.88 -8.60
C PRO A 530 -21.82 13.28 -9.90
N GLY A 531 -21.23 13.56 -11.08
CA GLY A 531 -21.57 12.89 -12.34
C GLY A 531 -20.78 11.61 -12.62
N GLY A 532 -19.85 11.26 -11.72
CA GLY A 532 -19.13 10.00 -11.68
C GLY A 532 -19.45 9.25 -10.38
N PHE A 533 -18.44 8.61 -9.80
CA PHE A 533 -18.58 7.73 -8.63
C PHE A 533 -18.03 8.34 -7.33
N GLY A 534 -17.72 9.64 -7.32
CA GLY A 534 -17.08 10.31 -6.18
C GLY A 534 -17.84 10.23 -4.86
N HIS A 535 -19.14 9.92 -4.89
CA HIS A 535 -19.97 9.69 -3.71
C HIS A 535 -19.75 8.31 -3.07
N SER A 536 -19.16 7.36 -3.80
CA SER A 536 -18.91 5.97 -3.37
C SER A 536 -17.43 5.71 -3.11
N PHE A 537 -16.55 6.19 -3.99
CA PHE A 537 -15.11 5.95 -3.90
C PHE A 537 -14.31 7.05 -4.60
N PRO A 538 -12.98 7.11 -4.39
CA PRO A 538 -12.11 8.08 -5.06
C PRO A 538 -12.15 7.95 -6.58
N ASP A 539 -12.70 8.96 -7.25
CA ASP A 539 -12.87 9.02 -8.71
C ASP A 539 -12.39 10.38 -9.20
N PHE A 540 -11.19 10.45 -9.77
CA PHE A 540 -10.59 11.73 -10.17
C PHE A 540 -9.67 11.63 -11.39
N VAL A 541 -9.45 12.78 -12.05
CA VAL A 541 -8.68 12.86 -13.30
C VAL A 541 -7.54 13.86 -13.18
N PHE A 542 -7.84 15.17 -13.16
CA PHE A 542 -6.83 16.25 -13.06
C PHE A 542 -6.09 16.25 -11.73
N ASP A 543 -6.65 15.59 -10.72
CA ASP A 543 -6.16 15.62 -9.35
C ASP A 543 -5.17 14.48 -9.06
N ALA A 544 -4.88 13.64 -10.07
CA ALA A 544 -3.96 12.52 -9.98
C ALA A 544 -2.50 12.94 -9.77
N VAL A 545 -2.00 13.95 -10.48
CA VAL A 545 -0.62 14.44 -10.26
C VAL A 545 -0.43 14.98 -8.83
N PRO A 546 -1.30 15.88 -8.32
CA PRO A 546 -1.25 16.28 -6.91
C PRO A 546 -1.38 15.12 -5.91
N TYR A 547 -2.14 14.07 -6.26
CA TYR A 547 -2.23 12.88 -5.40
C TYR A 547 -0.92 12.10 -5.35
N LEU A 548 -0.25 11.94 -6.49
CA LEU A 548 1.09 11.34 -6.53
C LEU A 548 2.09 12.18 -5.73
N ASP A 549 2.04 13.52 -5.84
CA ASP A 549 2.89 14.42 -5.05
C ASP A 549 2.66 14.24 -3.54
N LEU A 550 1.40 14.06 -3.11
CA LEU A 550 1.05 13.81 -1.71
C LEU A 550 1.75 12.55 -1.19
N LEU A 551 1.65 11.43 -1.91
CA LEU A 551 2.28 10.18 -1.52
C LEU A 551 3.82 10.25 -1.54
N LEU A 552 4.38 10.89 -2.57
CA LEU A 552 5.84 11.08 -2.66
C LEU A 552 6.36 11.95 -1.52
N LYS A 553 5.63 12.99 -1.14
CA LYS A 553 6.00 13.87 -0.03
C LYS A 553 6.03 13.12 1.30
N ASP A 554 5.10 12.21 1.55
CA ASP A 554 5.11 11.35 2.76
C ASP A 554 6.31 10.40 2.79
N LEU A 555 6.69 9.87 1.63
CA LEU A 555 7.93 9.10 1.45
C LEU A 555 9.18 9.98 1.52
N GLY A 556 8.99 11.31 1.55
CA GLY A 556 9.99 12.36 1.47
C GLY A 556 10.84 12.28 0.20
N LEU A 557 10.24 11.84 -0.90
CA LEU A 557 10.85 11.85 -2.23
C LEU A 557 10.56 13.18 -2.94
N PRO A 558 11.38 13.57 -3.94
CA PRO A 558 11.09 14.72 -4.77
C PRO A 558 9.74 14.59 -5.50
N ILE A 559 8.88 15.61 -5.32
CA ILE A 559 7.59 15.75 -6.03
C ILE A 559 7.75 16.34 -7.44
N TYR A 560 8.85 17.05 -7.67
CA TYR A 560 9.23 17.64 -8.95
C TYR A 560 10.14 16.66 -9.67
N ARG A 561 9.74 16.25 -10.88
CA ARG A 561 10.31 15.09 -11.60
C ARG A 561 10.73 15.41 -13.04
N LYS A 562 10.72 16.68 -13.42
CA LYS A 562 11.10 17.23 -14.72
C LYS A 562 12.33 18.13 -14.61
N ASN A 563 13.00 18.32 -15.73
CA ASN A 563 14.19 19.19 -15.77
C ASN A 563 13.79 20.67 -15.87
N GLY A 564 13.65 21.32 -14.72
CA GLY A 564 13.45 22.75 -14.59
C GLY A 564 11.99 23.18 -14.39
N VAL A 565 11.80 24.32 -13.72
CA VAL A 565 10.50 24.81 -13.23
C VAL A 565 9.45 24.95 -14.34
N PHE A 566 9.86 25.33 -15.56
CA PHE A 566 8.93 25.44 -16.68
C PHE A 566 8.39 24.08 -17.10
N ALA A 567 9.28 23.08 -17.25
CA ALA A 567 8.89 21.72 -17.61
C ALA A 567 7.99 21.08 -16.53
N GLU A 568 8.25 21.32 -15.24
CA GLU A 568 7.37 20.87 -14.15
C GLU A 568 5.92 21.38 -14.28
N MET A 569 5.75 22.58 -14.85
CA MET A 569 4.43 23.19 -14.99
C MET A 569 3.73 22.81 -16.30
N THR A 570 4.48 22.67 -17.39
CA THR A 570 3.91 22.58 -18.75
C THR A 570 3.99 21.20 -19.39
N ASP A 571 4.95 20.37 -18.99
CA ASP A 571 5.10 19.05 -19.56
C ASP A 571 4.17 18.06 -18.85
N PRO A 572 3.59 17.09 -19.57
CA PRO A 572 2.74 16.08 -18.97
C PRO A 572 3.58 15.11 -18.12
N TYR A 573 3.07 14.77 -16.94
CA TYR A 573 3.61 13.68 -16.14
C TYR A 573 3.14 12.34 -16.70
N GLY A 574 4.08 11.42 -16.93
CA GLY A 574 3.83 10.10 -17.49
C GLY A 574 4.60 9.01 -16.75
N PRO A 575 4.41 7.73 -17.13
CA PRO A 575 5.10 6.60 -16.49
C PRO A 575 6.63 6.78 -16.44
N GLU A 576 7.22 7.42 -17.46
CA GLU A 576 8.65 7.70 -17.55
C GLU A 576 9.21 8.47 -16.35
N ASP A 577 8.41 9.34 -15.74
CA ASP A 577 8.85 10.20 -14.64
C ASP A 577 8.97 9.43 -13.32
N TYR A 578 8.32 8.27 -13.21
CA TYR A 578 8.24 7.48 -11.97
C TYR A 578 9.03 6.16 -12.05
N THR A 579 9.83 5.98 -13.09
CA THR A 579 10.60 4.75 -13.37
C THR A 579 11.48 4.30 -12.21
N THR A 580 12.10 5.25 -11.51
CA THR A 580 13.10 5.02 -10.46
C THR A 580 12.56 5.21 -9.05
N VAL A 581 11.26 5.44 -8.86
CA VAL A 581 10.71 5.86 -7.54
C VAL A 581 10.98 4.85 -6.42
N VAL A 582 10.94 3.54 -6.71
CA VAL A 582 11.25 2.50 -5.73
C VAL A 582 12.74 2.49 -5.40
N ASP A 583 13.60 2.69 -6.40
CA ASP A 583 15.05 2.72 -6.22
C ASP A 583 15.51 3.99 -5.51
N GLU A 584 14.90 5.14 -5.81
CA GLU A 584 15.08 6.40 -5.07
C GLU A 584 14.72 6.23 -3.61
N TRP A 585 13.58 5.58 -3.33
CA TRP A 585 13.18 5.31 -1.95
C TRP A 585 14.16 4.40 -1.26
N LYS A 586 14.56 3.28 -1.87
CA LYS A 586 15.60 2.38 -1.35
C LYS A 586 16.89 3.13 -1.08
N ALA A 587 17.39 3.90 -2.05
CA ALA A 587 18.60 4.68 -1.93
C ALA A 587 18.52 5.64 -0.75
N LYS A 588 17.41 6.37 -0.60
CA LYS A 588 17.17 7.24 0.55
C LYS A 588 17.16 6.50 1.90
N GLN A 589 16.68 5.26 1.95
CA GLN A 589 16.78 4.45 3.18
C GLN A 589 18.21 3.97 3.45
N LEU A 590 19.03 3.82 2.41
CA LEU A 590 20.44 3.43 2.51
C LEU A 590 21.38 4.63 2.74
N GLU A 591 20.95 5.82 2.34
CA GLU A 591 21.65 7.10 2.50
C GLU A 591 21.87 7.36 4.00
N PRO A 592 23.13 7.59 4.42
CA PRO A 592 23.43 8.13 5.74
C PRO A 592 22.87 9.56 5.94
N GLU A 593 22.16 10.14 4.97
CA GLU A 593 21.55 11.47 5.02
C GLU A 593 20.34 11.52 5.96
N ALA A 594 20.59 11.20 7.22
CA ALA A 594 20.02 12.02 8.26
C ALA A 594 20.95 13.23 8.44
N PRO A 595 20.46 14.47 8.29
CA PRO A 595 20.97 15.63 9.01
C PRO A 595 20.90 15.47 10.54
N CYS A 596 20.78 14.24 11.06
CA CYS A 596 20.50 13.90 12.45
C CYS A 596 21.46 12.84 13.04
N LEU A 597 22.50 12.38 12.32
CA LEU A 597 23.47 11.46 12.95
C LEU A 597 24.52 12.21 13.80
N GLY A 598 24.71 13.52 13.59
CA GLY A 598 25.64 14.33 14.38
C GLY A 598 27.10 13.85 14.36
N LEU A 599 27.42 12.86 13.50
CA LEU A 599 28.70 12.17 13.50
C LEU A 599 29.79 13.08 12.93
N SER A 600 30.97 13.03 13.54
CA SER A 600 32.17 13.60 12.94
C SER A 600 32.51 12.87 11.64
N LYS A 601 33.32 13.50 10.78
CA LYS A 601 33.80 12.86 9.55
C LYS A 601 34.48 11.52 9.82
N GLU A 602 35.27 11.44 10.88
CA GLU A 602 35.96 10.21 11.31
C GLU A 602 34.97 9.10 11.69
N GLN A 603 33.91 9.44 12.43
CA GLN A 603 32.87 8.49 12.81
C GLN A 603 32.04 8.01 11.60
N HIS A 604 31.80 8.90 10.63
CA HIS A 604 31.15 8.53 9.38
C HIS A 604 32.01 7.57 8.55
N ASP A 605 33.32 7.85 8.42
CA ASP A 605 34.24 6.97 7.68
C ASP A 605 34.36 5.60 8.37
N ALA A 606 34.39 5.56 9.71
CA ALA A 606 34.36 4.33 10.50
C ALA A 606 33.07 3.52 10.29
N LEU A 607 31.91 4.18 10.28
CA LEU A 607 30.62 3.57 9.99
C LEU A 607 30.63 2.88 8.62
N ILE A 608 31.06 3.59 7.58
CA ILE A 608 31.09 3.07 6.20
C ILE A 608 32.04 1.88 6.09
N SER A 609 33.23 1.96 6.70
CA SER A 609 34.20 0.85 6.73
C SER A 609 33.61 -0.43 7.35
N LYS A 610 33.03 -0.30 8.55
CA LYS A 610 32.39 -1.41 9.29
C LYS A 610 31.22 -2.01 8.53
N ARG A 611 30.36 -1.15 7.96
CA ARG A 611 29.21 -1.57 7.14
C ARG A 611 29.63 -2.36 5.91
N ASN A 612 30.66 -1.89 5.20
CA ASN A 612 31.20 -2.60 4.04
C ASN A 612 31.75 -3.97 4.43
N TRP A 613 32.41 -4.08 5.57
CA TRP A 613 32.89 -5.37 6.06
C TRP A 613 31.75 -6.34 6.35
N LEU A 614 30.76 -5.91 7.15
CA LEU A 614 29.62 -6.73 7.57
C LEU A 614 28.73 -7.19 6.40
N THR A 615 28.71 -6.43 5.30
CA THR A 615 27.94 -6.79 4.10
C THR A 615 28.71 -7.68 3.12
N SER A 616 30.04 -7.77 3.24
CA SER A 616 30.91 -8.52 2.32
C SER A 616 31.51 -9.79 2.93
N HIS A 617 31.46 -9.95 4.25
CA HIS A 617 32.06 -11.08 4.98
C HIS A 617 31.00 -11.86 5.77
N THR A 618 31.21 -13.17 5.89
CA THR A 618 30.35 -14.05 6.71
C THR A 618 31.09 -14.47 7.97
N VAL A 619 30.46 -14.35 9.14
CA VAL A 619 31.01 -14.86 10.41
C VAL A 619 30.73 -16.37 10.51
N PRO A 620 31.76 -17.24 10.60
CA PRO A 620 31.55 -18.68 10.65
C PRO A 620 30.93 -19.10 11.99
N ILE A 621 29.73 -19.68 11.94
CA ILE A 621 29.04 -20.22 13.12
C ILE A 621 29.34 -21.73 13.24
N PRO A 622 29.77 -22.24 14.40
CA PRO A 622 30.01 -23.67 14.59
C PRO A 622 28.74 -24.51 14.30
N ARG A 623 28.84 -25.53 13.44
CA ARG A 623 27.69 -26.33 12.96
C ARG A 623 26.90 -27.07 14.04
N ASP A 624 27.52 -27.32 15.19
CA ASP A 624 26.92 -27.99 16.35
C ASP A 624 26.52 -27.01 17.46
N ALA A 625 26.92 -25.75 17.36
CA ALA A 625 26.32 -24.70 18.17
C ALA A 625 24.83 -24.59 17.78
N PHE A 626 23.98 -24.41 18.78
CA PHE A 626 22.56 -24.06 18.59
C PHE A 626 21.64 -25.14 17.97
N ARG A 627 21.96 -26.44 18.03
CA ARG A 627 21.03 -27.53 17.60
C ARG A 627 19.64 -27.47 18.26
N THR A 628 19.51 -26.79 19.41
CA THR A 628 18.28 -26.58 20.18
C THR A 628 17.55 -25.26 19.88
N PHE A 629 18.05 -24.41 18.97
CA PHE A 629 17.48 -23.08 18.66
C PHE A 629 16.68 -23.04 17.35
N ILE A 630 16.71 -24.13 16.57
CA ILE A 630 15.95 -24.29 15.32
C ILE A 630 14.42 -24.40 15.59
N SER A 631 13.98 -24.43 16.85
CA SER A 631 12.57 -24.58 17.24
C SER A 631 11.82 -23.28 17.59
N SER A 632 12.42 -22.09 17.40
CA SER A 632 11.65 -20.84 17.38
C SER A 632 10.88 -20.74 16.04
N PRO A 633 9.58 -20.41 16.03
CA PRO A 633 8.80 -20.26 14.79
C PRO A 633 9.34 -19.21 13.80
N LYS A 634 10.31 -18.37 14.22
CA LYS A 634 10.90 -17.27 13.44
C LYS A 634 12.42 -17.36 13.19
N GLY A 635 13.11 -18.41 13.66
CA GLY A 635 14.46 -18.76 13.16
C GLY A 635 15.65 -17.80 13.38
N TYR A 636 15.61 -16.83 14.31
CA TYR A 636 16.75 -15.91 14.53
C TYR A 636 17.93 -16.57 15.26
N HIS A 637 19.16 -16.29 14.82
CA HIS A 637 20.40 -16.73 15.46
C HIS A 637 20.83 -15.76 16.57
N THR A 638 21.52 -16.25 17.61
CA THR A 638 22.09 -15.39 18.68
C THR A 638 23.04 -14.32 18.13
N LEU A 639 23.69 -14.60 16.99
CA LEU A 639 24.48 -13.61 16.25
C LEU A 639 23.64 -12.41 15.82
N ASP A 640 22.42 -12.62 15.35
CA ASP A 640 21.53 -11.57 14.81
C ASP A 640 21.13 -10.54 15.89
N ALA A 641 21.23 -10.90 17.16
CA ALA A 641 20.96 -10.02 18.29
C ALA A 641 22.16 -9.11 18.66
N THR A 642 23.33 -9.30 18.04
CA THR A 642 24.53 -8.49 18.35
C THR A 642 24.60 -7.24 17.48
N PHE A 643 24.85 -6.10 18.10
CA PHE A 643 25.02 -4.81 17.44
C PHE A 643 26.39 -4.24 17.75
N VAL A 644 27.05 -3.63 16.77
CA VAL A 644 28.38 -3.02 16.94
C VAL A 644 28.28 -1.51 16.85
N PHE A 645 28.92 -0.78 17.75
CA PHE A 645 28.91 0.69 17.70
C PHE A 645 29.66 1.19 16.46
N ALA A 646 29.08 2.21 15.82
CA ALA A 646 29.65 2.81 14.61
C ALA A 646 30.88 3.67 14.89
N GLN A 647 30.99 4.22 16.10
CA GLN A 647 32.05 5.14 16.52
C GLN A 647 33.45 4.49 16.44
N SER A 648 34.51 5.31 16.41
CA SER A 648 35.91 4.85 16.33
C SER A 648 36.30 3.97 17.51
N GLU A 649 35.81 4.32 18.71
CA GLU A 649 35.94 3.50 19.91
C GLU A 649 35.09 2.23 19.75
N ALA A 650 35.71 1.08 19.92
CA ALA A 650 35.06 -0.19 19.70
C ALA A 650 34.18 -0.58 20.90
N GLY A 651 32.93 -0.92 20.62
CA GLY A 651 31.96 -1.40 21.60
C GLY A 651 30.90 -2.28 20.95
N THR A 652 30.25 -3.11 21.76
CA THR A 652 29.22 -4.07 21.35
C THR A 652 27.98 -3.93 22.22
N ALA A 653 26.80 -4.17 21.66
CA ALA A 653 25.55 -4.28 22.39
C ALA A 653 24.80 -5.56 21.99
N VAL A 654 23.92 -6.04 22.86
CA VAL A 654 23.07 -7.21 22.62
C VAL A 654 21.60 -6.81 22.75
N CYS A 655 20.81 -7.04 21.72
CA CYS A 655 19.37 -6.87 21.80
C CYS A 655 18.76 -7.98 22.65
N ILE A 656 18.07 -7.61 23.73
CA ILE A 656 17.46 -8.54 24.69
C ILE A 656 15.93 -8.56 24.61
N SER A 657 15.35 -7.72 23.74
CA SER A 657 13.91 -7.59 23.54
C SER A 657 13.50 -7.52 22.07
N PRO A 658 12.38 -8.14 21.67
CA PRO A 658 11.77 -7.92 20.35
C PRO A 658 11.40 -6.46 20.05
N ASP A 659 11.29 -5.61 21.07
CA ASP A 659 10.98 -4.19 20.95
C ASP A 659 12.22 -3.29 20.81
N GLY A 660 13.42 -3.88 20.79
CA GLY A 660 14.66 -3.16 20.48
C GLY A 660 15.39 -2.61 21.69
N ILE A 661 15.28 -3.25 22.85
CA ILE A 661 16.12 -2.95 24.03
C ILE A 661 17.49 -3.59 23.84
N LEU A 662 18.53 -2.76 23.83
CA LEU A 662 19.94 -3.12 23.73
C LEU A 662 20.58 -3.06 25.12
N LEU A 663 21.37 -4.08 25.44
CA LEU A 663 22.20 -4.18 26.64
C LEU A 663 23.67 -4.05 26.26
N THR A 664 24.42 -3.21 26.98
CA THR A 664 25.86 -3.02 26.80
C THR A 664 26.53 -2.61 28.13
N CYS A 665 27.86 -2.42 28.12
CA CYS A 665 28.58 -1.86 29.26
C CYS A 665 28.35 -0.34 29.37
N ALA A 666 28.38 0.21 30.58
CA ALA A 666 28.12 1.63 30.82
C ALA A 666 29.15 2.52 30.12
N HIS A 667 30.43 2.13 30.18
CA HIS A 667 31.53 2.87 29.55
C HIS A 667 31.52 2.80 28.00
N CYS A 668 30.76 1.89 27.38
CA CYS A 668 30.54 1.93 25.92
C CYS A 668 29.64 3.10 25.49
N VAL A 669 28.97 3.73 26.45
CA VAL A 669 28.00 4.80 26.24
C VAL A 669 28.54 6.14 26.75
N ALA A 670 29.08 6.14 27.97
CA ALA A 670 29.64 7.30 28.64
C ALA A 670 30.56 6.84 29.79
N GLU A 671 31.69 7.51 29.98
CA GLU A 671 32.57 7.30 31.14
C GLU A 671 32.08 8.10 32.36
N GLU A 672 31.53 9.29 32.12
CA GLU A 672 31.03 10.18 33.17
C GLU A 672 29.58 10.63 32.93
N PRO A 673 28.79 10.94 33.99
CA PRO A 673 27.40 11.37 33.84
C PRO A 673 27.19 12.62 32.98
N SER A 674 28.21 13.49 32.86
CA SER A 674 28.16 14.72 32.07
C SER A 674 27.99 14.42 30.56
N GLU A 675 28.51 13.29 30.09
CA GLU A 675 28.51 12.87 28.69
C GLU A 675 27.14 12.37 28.21
N LEU A 676 26.32 11.87 29.15
CA LEU A 676 24.94 11.43 28.88
C LEU A 676 24.06 12.57 28.35
N THR A 677 24.33 13.83 28.74
CA THR A 677 23.58 15.00 28.26
C THR A 677 24.08 15.55 26.91
N ALA A 678 25.31 15.20 26.51
CA ALA A 678 25.92 15.62 25.24
C ALA A 678 25.59 14.65 24.10
N ASN A 679 25.51 13.34 24.39
CA ASN A 679 25.23 12.28 23.42
C ASN A 679 23.81 11.71 23.60
N THR A 680 22.83 12.33 22.95
CA THR A 680 21.43 11.91 23.06
C THR A 680 21.07 10.69 22.22
N SER A 681 21.96 10.19 21.35
CA SER A 681 21.71 9.07 20.44
C SER A 681 23.00 8.40 19.98
N HIS A 682 23.02 7.07 19.98
CA HIS A 682 24.15 6.24 19.54
C HIS A 682 23.82 5.54 18.22
N VAL A 683 24.83 5.39 17.36
CA VAL A 683 24.69 4.73 16.06
C VAL A 683 25.36 3.36 16.14
N LEU A 684 24.61 2.32 15.78
CA LEU A 684 25.10 0.95 15.77
C LEU A 684 24.81 0.26 14.43
N LEU A 685 25.49 -0.85 14.17
CA LEU A 685 25.31 -1.69 13.00
C LEU A 685 24.88 -3.09 13.44
N SER A 686 23.87 -3.67 12.78
CA SER A 686 23.54 -5.09 12.90
C SER A 686 24.64 -5.96 12.26
N PRO A 687 24.65 -7.29 12.47
CA PRO A 687 25.63 -8.19 11.84
C PRO A 687 25.54 -8.23 10.32
N THR A 688 24.41 -7.77 9.76
CA THR A 688 24.17 -7.65 8.31
C THR A 688 24.48 -6.24 7.79
N GLY A 689 25.12 -5.40 8.59
CA GLY A 689 25.50 -4.02 8.23
C GLY A 689 24.33 -3.03 8.16
N LYS A 690 23.20 -3.30 8.82
CA LYS A 690 22.07 -2.36 8.89
C LYS A 690 22.29 -1.35 9.99
N VAL A 691 22.14 -0.06 9.69
CA VAL A 691 22.29 1.02 10.67
C VAL A 691 21.08 1.09 11.59
N VAL A 692 21.33 1.25 12.90
CA VAL A 692 20.31 1.59 13.89
C VAL A 692 20.76 2.79 14.72
N THR A 693 19.81 3.58 15.18
CA THR A 693 20.02 4.61 16.20
C THR A 693 19.33 4.19 17.49
N ALA A 694 20.00 4.34 18.61
CA ALA A 694 19.49 3.98 19.92
C ALA A 694 19.74 5.07 20.96
N LYS A 695 18.78 5.27 21.86
CA LYS A 695 18.86 6.26 22.94
C LYS A 695 19.08 5.57 24.27
N VAL A 696 19.89 6.17 25.13
CA VAL A 696 20.11 5.66 26.49
C VAL A 696 18.81 5.76 27.29
N VAL A 697 18.41 4.66 27.90
CA VAL A 697 17.21 4.54 28.73
C VAL A 697 17.60 4.44 30.20
N ALA A 698 18.68 3.72 30.49
CA ALA A 698 19.24 3.59 31.82
C ALA A 698 20.75 3.39 31.73
N TRP A 699 21.48 3.88 32.72
CA TRP A 699 22.94 3.81 32.78
C TRP A 699 23.38 3.74 34.25
N ASP A 700 24.22 2.75 34.58
CA ASP A 700 24.73 2.49 35.93
C ASP A 700 26.24 2.23 35.87
N PRO A 701 27.08 3.19 36.32
CA PRO A 701 28.53 3.07 36.25
C PRO A 701 29.09 2.11 37.30
N ILE A 702 28.35 1.83 38.38
CA ILE A 702 28.79 0.90 39.42
C ILE A 702 28.62 -0.53 38.93
N ARG A 703 27.48 -0.85 38.32
CA ARG A 703 27.27 -2.17 37.70
C ARG A 703 27.98 -2.33 36.36
N ASP A 704 28.49 -1.24 35.78
CA ASP A 704 29.00 -1.13 34.42
C ASP A 704 27.99 -1.65 33.37
N ILE A 705 26.72 -1.25 33.49
CA ILE A 705 25.66 -1.62 32.54
C ILE A 705 24.90 -0.39 32.03
N ALA A 706 24.57 -0.41 30.75
CA ALA A 706 23.60 0.51 30.16
C ALA A 706 22.54 -0.23 29.33
N LEU A 707 21.34 0.36 29.30
CA LEU A 707 20.26 -0.01 28.39
C LEU A 707 20.01 1.11 27.39
N LEU A 708 19.91 0.74 26.11
CA LEU A 708 19.51 1.65 25.05
C LEU A 708 18.26 1.13 24.35
N GLN A 709 17.41 2.04 23.87
CA GLN A 709 16.25 1.73 23.06
C GLN A 709 16.51 2.11 21.61
N ILE A 710 16.40 1.15 20.70
CA ILE A 710 16.40 1.45 19.25
C ILE A 710 15.20 2.34 18.93
N ASP A 711 15.47 3.56 18.45
CA ASP A 711 14.44 4.52 18.05
C ASP A 711 14.30 4.64 16.53
N LYS A 712 15.35 4.34 15.77
CA LYS A 712 15.37 4.30 14.30
C LYS A 712 16.19 3.11 13.78
N ALA A 713 15.77 2.50 12.69
CA ALA A 713 16.50 1.40 12.06
C ALA A 713 16.37 1.44 10.53
N GLU A 714 17.43 1.08 9.83
CA GLU A 714 17.53 1.17 8.37
C GLU A 714 16.56 0.23 7.64
N LEU A 715 16.19 -0.93 8.21
CA LEU A 715 15.26 -1.91 7.60
C LEU A 715 14.88 -3.09 8.54
N LEU A 716 15.05 -2.97 9.87
CA LEU A 716 14.70 -4.06 10.80
C LEU A 716 13.21 -4.00 11.14
N HIS A 717 12.44 -5.01 10.70
CA HIS A 717 11.07 -5.21 11.16
C HIS A 717 11.05 -5.53 12.66
N ARG A 718 10.12 -4.95 13.42
CA ARG A 718 9.74 -5.53 14.70
C ARG A 718 9.05 -6.90 14.47
N PRO A 719 9.40 -7.94 15.24
CA PRO A 719 10.34 -7.93 16.36
C PRO A 719 11.81 -7.88 15.91
N PHE A 720 12.62 -7.06 16.59
CA PHE A 720 14.09 -7.09 16.41
C PHE A 720 14.61 -8.49 16.78
N PRO A 721 15.65 -9.02 16.09
CA PRO A 721 16.33 -10.21 16.56
C PRO A 721 16.88 -9.97 17.96
N PHE A 722 16.59 -10.87 18.90
CA PHE A 722 16.94 -10.71 20.30
C PHE A 722 17.48 -11.99 20.92
N ALA A 723 18.36 -11.84 21.90
CA ALA A 723 18.86 -12.92 22.74
C ALA A 723 18.00 -13.07 23.99
N ARG A 724 17.74 -14.31 24.40
CA ARG A 724 17.04 -14.60 25.65
C ARG A 724 18.01 -14.53 26.82
N ILE A 725 17.61 -13.91 27.93
CA ILE A 725 18.41 -13.86 29.16
C ILE A 725 18.24 -15.17 29.93
N ALA A 726 19.35 -15.76 30.39
CA ALA A 726 19.32 -16.98 31.19
C ALA A 726 18.53 -16.79 32.51
N ILE A 727 17.90 -17.86 33.01
CA ILE A 727 17.14 -17.83 34.27
C ILE A 727 18.08 -17.93 35.49
N SER A 728 19.25 -18.52 35.31
CA SER A 728 20.19 -18.80 36.39
C SER A 728 21.62 -18.72 35.89
N PRO A 729 22.59 -18.35 36.76
CA PRO A 729 23.99 -18.26 36.38
C PRO A 729 24.54 -19.60 35.83
N PRO A 730 25.47 -19.56 34.87
CA PRO A 730 26.09 -20.76 34.32
C PRO A 730 26.95 -21.49 35.36
N LYS A 731 27.09 -22.81 35.22
CA LYS A 731 27.99 -23.60 36.06
C LYS A 731 29.44 -23.38 35.65
N PHE A 732 30.37 -23.56 36.60
CA PHE A 732 31.80 -23.55 36.30
C PHE A 732 32.13 -24.49 35.15
N ASN A 733 32.97 -24.05 34.21
CA ASN A 733 33.30 -24.73 32.95
C ASN A 733 32.16 -24.86 31.92
N THR A 734 31.00 -24.22 32.09
CA THR A 734 30.02 -24.12 31.00
C THR A 734 30.69 -23.50 29.77
N LYS A 735 30.49 -24.14 28.60
CA LYS A 735 31.02 -23.60 27.34
C LYS A 735 30.25 -22.34 26.95
N LEU A 736 30.99 -21.31 26.59
CA LEU A 736 30.47 -20.01 26.22
C LEU A 736 30.83 -19.66 24.78
N LEU A 737 30.00 -18.83 24.18
CA LEU A 737 30.27 -18.07 22.97
C LEU A 737 30.36 -16.60 23.35
N CYS A 738 31.43 -15.91 22.92
CA CYS A 738 31.53 -14.46 22.99
C CYS A 738 31.36 -13.91 21.57
N ILE A 739 30.47 -12.94 21.39
CA ILE A 739 30.23 -12.30 20.09
C ILE A 739 30.38 -10.80 20.27
N GLY A 740 31.38 -10.21 19.61
CA GLY A 740 31.66 -8.78 19.74
C GLY A 740 32.67 -8.24 18.74
N HIS A 741 32.85 -6.93 18.81
CA HIS A 741 33.70 -6.16 17.91
C HIS A 741 35.10 -5.94 18.53
N PRO A 742 36.16 -6.58 18.02
CA PRO A 742 37.52 -6.15 18.36
C PRO A 742 37.83 -4.79 17.75
N GLY A 743 38.67 -4.01 18.41
CA GLY A 743 39.25 -2.79 17.89
C GLY A 743 40.07 -3.10 16.64
N SER A 744 39.86 -2.28 15.61
CA SER A 744 40.59 -2.36 14.33
C SER A 744 42.05 -1.94 14.44
N GLU A 745 42.43 -1.32 15.55
CA GLU A 745 43.77 -0.81 15.83
C GLU A 745 44.21 -1.22 17.24
N ASP A 746 45.50 -1.51 17.38
CA ASP A 746 46.16 -1.78 18.64
C ASP A 746 46.54 -0.46 19.31
N LEU A 747 45.83 -0.13 20.38
CA LEU A 747 45.98 1.14 21.09
C LEU A 747 47.26 1.19 21.97
N GLU A 748 47.86 0.03 22.27
CA GLU A 748 49.07 -0.09 23.09
C GLU A 748 50.36 -0.27 22.27
N ALA A 749 50.25 -0.41 20.94
CA ALA A 749 51.40 -0.49 20.07
C ALA A 749 52.11 0.87 19.97
N GLU A 750 53.44 0.87 19.97
CA GLU A 750 54.24 2.04 19.57
C GLU A 750 54.87 1.81 18.19
N PRO A 751 54.52 2.62 17.15
CA PRO A 751 53.59 3.76 17.20
C PRO A 751 52.11 3.33 17.23
N SER A 752 51.27 4.13 17.89
CA SER A 752 49.81 3.93 17.95
C SER A 752 49.19 3.87 16.56
N GLY A 753 48.16 3.02 16.37
CA GLY A 753 47.46 2.84 15.09
C GLY A 753 47.92 1.61 14.27
N VAL A 754 48.59 0.64 14.89
CA VAL A 754 48.88 -0.64 14.24
C VAL A 754 47.58 -1.41 14.04
N LYS A 755 47.23 -1.72 12.79
CA LYS A 755 46.03 -2.51 12.50
C LYS A 755 46.12 -3.89 13.14
N THR A 756 45.04 -4.31 13.80
CA THR A 756 44.91 -5.69 14.28
C THR A 756 44.62 -6.62 13.10
N GLU A 757 44.85 -7.93 13.25
CA GLU A 757 44.41 -8.95 12.26
C GLU A 757 42.91 -9.26 12.37
N TYR A 758 42.18 -8.56 13.24
CA TYR A 758 40.78 -8.81 13.55
C TYR A 758 39.91 -7.66 13.00
N ASP A 759 38.68 -8.00 12.64
CA ASP A 759 37.81 -7.11 11.87
C ASP A 759 36.49 -6.83 12.63
N THR A 760 35.49 -6.26 11.95
CA THR A 760 34.32 -5.63 12.60
C THR A 760 33.49 -6.53 13.54
N LEU A 761 33.42 -7.85 13.35
CA LEU A 761 32.67 -8.74 14.25
C LEU A 761 33.32 -10.12 14.35
N VAL A 762 33.58 -10.57 15.58
CA VAL A 762 34.24 -11.85 15.86
C VAL A 762 33.41 -12.68 16.83
N LEU A 763 33.37 -13.99 16.57
CA LEU A 763 32.79 -15.01 17.43
C LEU A 763 33.89 -15.91 17.98
N THR A 764 33.96 -16.06 19.30
CA THR A 764 34.95 -16.92 19.97
C THR A 764 34.33 -17.91 20.94
N GLU A 765 34.97 -19.07 21.09
CA GLU A 765 34.59 -20.08 22.08
C GLU A 765 35.45 -19.97 23.34
N GLY A 766 34.83 -20.21 24.49
CA GLY A 766 35.52 -20.28 25.77
C GLY A 766 34.69 -20.98 26.83
N THR A 767 35.01 -20.72 28.09
CA THR A 767 34.31 -21.32 29.22
C THR A 767 34.10 -20.31 30.33
N PHE A 768 32.99 -20.43 31.03
CA PHE A 768 32.71 -19.70 32.26
C PHE A 768 33.63 -20.17 33.38
N ARG A 769 34.28 -19.24 34.08
CA ARG A 769 35.26 -19.52 35.15
C ARG A 769 34.80 -19.06 36.53
N GLY A 770 33.49 -18.85 36.70
CA GLY A 770 32.89 -18.41 37.95
C GLY A 770 33.02 -16.90 38.17
N LEU A 771 32.50 -16.45 39.30
CA LEU A 771 32.69 -15.08 39.77
C LEU A 771 34.00 -14.98 40.56
N ASP A 772 34.53 -13.76 40.67
CA ASP A 772 35.53 -13.47 41.68
C ASP A 772 34.93 -13.55 43.08
N LYS A 773 35.62 -14.25 43.98
CA LYS A 773 35.10 -14.51 45.33
C LYS A 773 35.25 -13.30 46.24
N ASN A 774 36.12 -12.35 45.87
CA ASN A 774 36.44 -11.19 46.67
C ASN A 774 35.76 -9.90 46.15
N GLN A 775 34.82 -10.04 45.22
CA GLN A 775 34.16 -8.92 44.57
C GLN A 775 32.64 -9.07 44.66
N ASP A 776 31.94 -7.96 44.86
CA ASP A 776 30.48 -7.93 44.77
C ASP A 776 30.06 -8.09 43.31
N PRO A 777 29.18 -9.05 42.96
CA PRO A 777 28.65 -9.18 41.61
C PRO A 777 27.97 -7.90 41.07
N GLN A 778 27.48 -7.03 41.96
CA GLN A 778 26.82 -5.76 41.62
C GLN A 778 27.79 -4.58 41.47
N ASP A 779 29.07 -4.72 41.83
CA ASP A 779 30.08 -3.68 41.65
C ASP A 779 31.14 -4.15 40.65
N ASN A 780 31.08 -3.56 39.46
CA ASN A 780 31.92 -3.84 38.30
C ASN A 780 32.59 -2.56 37.77
N SER A 781 32.64 -1.50 38.59
CA SER A 781 33.15 -0.17 38.21
C SER A 781 34.62 -0.15 37.80
N ASP A 782 35.48 -0.90 38.52
CA ASP A 782 36.91 -1.00 38.21
C ASP A 782 37.22 -2.14 37.22
N ILE A 783 36.69 -3.34 37.48
CA ILE A 783 36.89 -4.54 36.65
C ILE A 783 35.69 -5.48 36.85
N GLY A 784 35.27 -6.22 35.84
CA GLY A 784 34.08 -7.07 35.94
C GLY A 784 34.23 -8.23 36.94
N ALA A 785 33.17 -8.62 37.64
CA ALA A 785 33.17 -9.71 38.62
C ALA A 785 33.12 -11.12 37.96
N LEU A 786 32.54 -11.24 36.77
CA LEU A 786 32.45 -12.50 36.01
C LEU A 786 33.80 -12.84 35.40
N LYS A 787 34.23 -14.11 35.46
CA LYS A 787 35.44 -14.60 34.77
C LYS A 787 35.10 -15.55 33.63
N HIS A 788 35.76 -15.41 32.48
CA HIS A 788 35.63 -16.35 31.36
C HIS A 788 36.95 -16.54 30.60
N SER A 789 36.99 -17.59 29.78
CA SER A 789 38.15 -17.90 28.92
C SER A 789 37.88 -17.70 27.42
N CYS A 790 36.76 -17.07 27.06
CA CYS A 790 36.54 -16.66 25.66
C CYS A 790 37.64 -15.68 25.27
N TRP A 791 38.14 -15.80 24.05
CA TRP A 791 39.09 -14.84 23.53
C TRP A 791 38.37 -13.51 23.29
N THR A 792 39.00 -12.43 23.74
CA THR A 792 38.59 -11.04 23.52
C THR A 792 39.85 -10.21 23.33
N TYR A 793 39.69 -9.07 22.67
CA TYR A 793 40.71 -8.05 22.46
C TYR A 793 40.09 -6.68 22.75
N TRP A 794 40.91 -5.62 22.82
CA TRP A 794 40.46 -4.23 22.94
C TRP A 794 39.21 -3.99 22.10
N GLY A 795 38.21 -3.28 22.63
CA GLY A 795 36.95 -3.02 21.94
C GLY A 795 35.81 -4.01 22.15
N HIS A 796 36.07 -5.19 22.73
CA HIS A 796 35.03 -6.20 23.00
C HIS A 796 34.06 -5.82 24.14
N SER A 797 34.17 -4.63 24.72
CA SER A 797 33.29 -4.19 25.78
C SER A 797 31.82 -4.24 25.34
N GLY A 798 30.97 -4.73 26.24
CA GLY A 798 29.55 -4.99 25.98
C GLY A 798 29.27 -6.24 25.11
N ALA A 799 30.30 -7.02 24.74
CA ALA A 799 30.09 -8.25 23.96
C ALA A 799 29.29 -9.29 24.75
N GLY A 800 28.27 -9.87 24.13
CA GLY A 800 27.42 -10.87 24.75
C GLY A 800 28.16 -12.17 25.03
N LEU A 801 28.04 -12.67 26.27
CA LEU A 801 28.47 -14.02 26.64
C LEU A 801 27.25 -14.93 26.63
N PHE A 802 27.25 -15.92 25.75
CA PHE A 802 26.13 -16.82 25.54
C PHE A 802 26.49 -18.25 25.93
N ASP A 803 25.58 -18.97 26.59
CA ASP A 803 25.73 -20.40 26.78
C ASP A 803 25.71 -21.10 25.41
N ARG A 804 26.76 -21.85 25.09
CA ARG A 804 26.95 -22.49 23.77
C ARG A 804 25.83 -23.47 23.41
N LYS A 805 25.21 -24.10 24.43
CA LYS A 805 24.15 -25.09 24.24
C LYS A 805 22.79 -24.42 24.10
N THR A 806 22.47 -23.46 24.96
CA THR A 806 21.12 -22.87 25.01
C THR A 806 20.98 -21.60 24.18
N GLY A 807 22.08 -20.92 23.83
CA GLY A 807 22.09 -19.60 23.20
C GLY A 807 21.63 -18.47 24.12
N ALA A 808 21.39 -18.75 25.41
CA ALA A 808 20.96 -17.75 26.37
C ALA A 808 22.13 -16.85 26.79
N LEU A 809 21.85 -15.55 26.94
CA LEU A 809 22.80 -14.58 27.46
C LEU A 809 23.02 -14.84 28.95
N VAL A 810 24.28 -14.96 29.35
CA VAL A 810 24.72 -15.25 30.74
C VAL A 810 25.58 -14.13 31.34
N GLY A 811 25.80 -13.04 30.61
CA GLY A 811 26.58 -11.88 31.02
C GLY A 811 27.10 -11.11 29.80
N VAL A 812 27.83 -10.03 30.05
CA VAL A 812 28.53 -9.26 29.00
C VAL A 812 30.00 -9.11 29.36
N HIS A 813 30.89 -9.18 28.37
CA HIS A 813 32.30 -8.90 28.57
C HIS A 813 32.51 -7.40 28.82
N SER A 814 33.39 -7.05 29.76
CA SER A 814 33.67 -5.64 30.08
C SER A 814 35.15 -5.29 30.11
N SER A 815 36.02 -6.22 30.52
CA SER A 815 37.38 -5.86 30.91
C SER A 815 38.35 -7.03 30.88
N TRP A 816 39.64 -6.74 31.00
CA TRP A 816 40.72 -7.71 31.08
C TRP A 816 41.56 -7.43 32.33
N ASP A 817 42.00 -8.49 33.01
CA ASP A 817 42.88 -8.39 34.18
C ASP A 817 44.34 -8.57 33.75
N ASP A 818 45.09 -7.48 33.72
CA ASP A 818 46.50 -7.47 33.26
C ASP A 818 47.42 -8.38 34.10
N LYS A 819 47.09 -8.60 35.37
CA LYS A 819 47.91 -9.39 36.29
C LYS A 819 47.69 -10.89 36.11
N THR A 820 46.45 -11.30 35.86
CA THR A 820 46.08 -12.72 35.76
C THR A 820 45.82 -13.18 34.32
N CYS A 821 45.79 -12.22 33.39
CA CYS A 821 45.34 -12.37 32.00
C CYS A 821 43.91 -12.91 31.87
N MET A 822 43.11 -12.85 32.94
CA MET A 822 41.73 -13.35 32.97
C MET A 822 40.80 -12.36 32.27
N ARG A 823 39.86 -12.86 31.47
CA ARG A 823 38.82 -12.01 30.88
C ARG A 823 37.69 -11.85 31.89
N ARG A 824 37.25 -10.61 32.03
CA ARG A 824 36.33 -10.15 33.06
C ARG A 824 35.07 -9.58 32.41
N GLY A 825 33.96 -9.61 33.14
CA GLY A 825 32.67 -9.16 32.61
C GLY A 825 31.65 -8.89 33.69
N VAL A 826 30.51 -8.38 33.27
CA VAL A 826 29.37 -8.15 34.15
C VAL A 826 28.55 -9.44 34.26
N PRO A 827 28.29 -9.94 35.48
CA PRO A 827 27.60 -11.21 35.68
C PRO A 827 26.09 -11.12 35.43
N LEU A 828 25.47 -12.28 35.16
CA LEU A 828 24.02 -12.40 34.96
C LEU A 828 23.22 -11.77 36.11
N GLU A 829 23.70 -11.92 37.35
CA GLU A 829 23.07 -11.39 38.56
C GLU A 829 22.92 -9.87 38.53
N ALA A 830 23.93 -9.14 38.05
CA ALA A 830 23.87 -7.69 37.89
C ALA A 830 22.99 -7.29 36.70
N VAL A 831 23.11 -8.00 35.58
CA VAL A 831 22.27 -7.78 34.39
C VAL A 831 20.78 -7.92 34.72
N VAL A 832 20.41 -9.00 35.41
CA VAL A 832 19.03 -9.27 35.80
C VAL A 832 18.49 -8.21 36.76
N ALA A 833 19.24 -7.92 37.83
CA ALA A 833 18.82 -6.94 38.82
C ALA A 833 18.59 -5.57 38.18
N PHE A 834 19.52 -5.13 37.34
CA PHE A 834 19.44 -3.84 36.66
C PHE A 834 18.23 -3.76 35.72
N VAL A 835 18.01 -4.77 34.87
CA VAL A 835 16.89 -4.77 33.91
C VAL A 835 15.55 -4.80 34.63
N GLU A 836 15.41 -5.57 35.71
CA GLU A 836 14.17 -5.65 36.50
C GLU A 836 13.89 -4.34 37.27
N GLU A 837 14.93 -3.69 37.82
CA GLU A 837 14.81 -2.37 38.47
C GLU A 837 14.35 -1.29 37.48
N VAL A 838 14.95 -1.25 36.28
CA VAL A 838 14.59 -0.29 35.24
C VAL A 838 13.16 -0.55 34.76
N GLU A 839 12.79 -1.80 34.47
CA GLU A 839 11.43 -2.16 34.08
C GLU A 839 10.41 -1.72 35.13
N ALA A 840 10.67 -2.00 36.41
CA ALA A 840 9.76 -1.63 37.50
C ALA A 840 9.59 -0.10 37.61
N SER A 841 10.65 0.67 37.40
CA SER A 841 10.63 2.14 37.49
C SER A 841 9.89 2.83 36.33
N GLN A 842 9.74 2.16 35.19
CA GLN A 842 9.16 2.72 33.95
C GLN A 842 7.74 2.22 33.67
N ARG A 843 7.16 1.40 34.57
CA ARG A 843 5.84 0.77 34.37
C ARG A 843 4.64 1.72 34.45
N GLU A 844 4.78 2.93 35.00
CA GLU A 844 3.66 3.88 35.08
C GLU A 844 3.33 4.58 33.75
N ASP A 845 4.24 4.57 32.77
CA ASP A 845 4.10 5.26 31.47
C ASP A 845 3.87 4.30 30.25
N LEU A 846 3.73 2.99 30.47
CA LEU A 846 3.72 1.98 29.39
C LEU A 846 2.53 1.02 29.43
N THR A 847 2.00 0.67 28.25
CA THR A 847 0.89 -0.29 28.05
C THR A 847 1.33 -1.75 28.29
N GLU A 848 0.40 -2.63 28.69
CA GLU A 848 0.63 -4.07 29.02
C GLU A 848 1.33 -4.93 27.94
N GLU A 849 1.52 -4.45 26.71
CA GLU A 849 2.11 -5.20 25.59
C GLU A 849 3.64 -5.03 25.40
N TRP A 850 4.28 -4.06 26.06
CA TRP A 850 5.72 -3.80 25.88
C TRP A 850 6.59 -4.85 26.59
N ARG A 851 7.59 -5.41 25.89
CA ARG A 851 8.52 -6.38 26.50
C ARG A 851 9.89 -5.73 26.74
N TRP A 852 10.33 -5.61 27.99
CA TRP A 852 11.66 -5.11 28.32
C TRP A 852 12.77 -6.12 27.99
N TYR A 853 12.49 -7.40 28.16
CA TYR A 853 13.40 -8.49 27.82
C TYR A 853 12.66 -9.83 27.77
N VAL A 854 13.32 -10.88 27.27
CA VAL A 854 12.74 -12.24 27.20
C VAL A 854 13.62 -13.23 27.98
N ARG A 855 13.05 -13.89 28.98
CA ARG A 855 13.71 -14.99 29.71
C ARG A 855 13.83 -16.24 28.84
N TRP A 856 14.89 -17.01 29.05
CA TRP A 856 14.98 -18.35 28.49
C TRP A 856 13.95 -19.26 29.16
N GLU A 857 13.29 -20.13 28.39
CA GLU A 857 12.37 -21.15 28.90
C GLU A 857 12.81 -22.51 28.35
N PRO A 858 12.97 -23.56 29.18
CA PRO A 858 13.19 -24.90 28.68
C PRO A 858 11.95 -25.36 27.91
N GLU A 859 12.12 -25.98 26.75
CA GLU A 859 11.00 -26.64 26.07
C GLU A 859 10.31 -27.62 27.03
N PRO A 860 8.96 -27.65 27.07
CA PRO A 860 8.26 -28.69 27.80
C PRO A 860 8.71 -30.03 27.22
N THR A 861 9.39 -30.83 28.05
CA THR A 861 9.79 -32.20 27.69
C THR A 861 8.56 -32.92 27.15
N ALA A 862 8.59 -33.26 25.87
CA ALA A 862 7.58 -34.12 25.26
C ALA A 862 7.45 -35.35 26.16
N MET A 863 6.26 -35.59 26.70
CA MET A 863 6.00 -36.82 27.43
C MET A 863 6.45 -38.00 26.56
N PRO A 864 7.17 -38.99 27.12
CA PRO A 864 7.50 -40.18 26.36
C PRO A 864 6.18 -40.79 25.87
N ARG A 865 6.07 -40.97 24.55
CA ARG A 865 4.93 -41.68 23.95
C ARG A 865 4.88 -43.07 24.57
N ALA A 866 3.87 -43.31 25.40
CA ALA A 866 3.48 -44.65 25.85
C ALA A 866 2.57 -45.29 24.82
#